data_AF-A0A2E2C7Q4-F1
#
_entry.id   AF-A0A2E2C7Q4-F1
#
_cell.length_a   1.000
_cell.length_b   1.000
_cell.length_c   1.000
_cell.angle_alpha   90.00
_cell.angle_beta   90.00
_cell.angle_gamma   90.00
#
_symmetry.space_group_name_H-M   'P 1'
#
loop_
_entity.id
_entity.type
_entity.pdbx_description
1 polymer ?
#
loop_
_entity_poly.entity_id
_entity_poly.type
_entity_poly.pdbx_seq_one_letter_code
_entity_poly.pdbx_strand_id
1 'polypeptide(L)'
;MKYSRLICYLFLLAALLTPDALCAAESADEQQLTIQGTVVDEQDKPVADVKVAIEGKAPDQAVIKTRTDAQGRFTFRTSKLNLHGQNIEALTDSEDKYARSYIRRRNLDPDHESYELRLQLEAVQRIELHVVDGTGEPVPDAQTGILSGYRLWGDRKTNEKGQIVYYVPQNIKIEYVFAMQDGFGADYKAYVLPRGFAGDKKARPPELPDHPIPLILDGARPVKVQIQESDGSPLAAVKVYPWILRKADQPQRLNLSYLARLVRQTTDETGTVDFAWIPHWQKTGITFWPQDQDHVDLQGIYDPQTGDGTLKMILEKLVPLSGKVTLPDGSPASRISISAAGAKEQVDSFRATSLTDESGRYTIKAAPGRVYLIVVNNRKWSSTPHTGFVLKPGMPIQNLDFKLRPATRIFGRVAVGSQHEPVKGQRIEIYQYGKSINEKLGKRADGDLSIRINWVRPLTVHSTKTDENGKYELFVGDGRFDIRGPTQSDTREFEVHGEREREFNFLPDRPEKGILSGTVVTGDPPQSISDAEITGVYRASRAGGDMRCQTDQAGRFKVERKRHRTVLYARSQDQKQAGIVEIGPDDKTVRIPLQPVGSARGQLIDAATDKPAQQREIKYGVKVHWSDHKNSAFGLKFGGTTFSDQTGHFSLPHLVVGQQYAIDLVNRPKDESGRVSSRNIETFTPRSSQPVNLGRVEAPRPREPYTPPTIEDRIAAAYKIKGTPEEHSARAEKIARLSSQYLLILYGDRTSDVIRQFMTLRYKDEDIRALMSSFQLLACDAESGEPLSEKAREIERNLGLDSDPPAPGIFILDVKGEHESEINFADLSTDGKVSKDKLFKFLKDNQYPVLDAREMLDAALKQAKEQNKRVIVQETATWCGPCRRLSLFLDQERKLWERDYIWIKLDHRWTGTRKIMDKLRDSAPGGIPWWAILDSDGRVLVTSNNDKDEGNNVGFPGSHAGREHVRGMLKQTAIRLTPMDVNELVEALKQKQD
;
A
#
# COMPACT_ATOMS: atom_id res chain seq x y z
N MET A 1 -33.12 -62.64 -15.88
CA MET A 1 -32.23 -63.55 -16.63
C MET A 1 -32.22 -63.14 -18.10
N LYS A 2 -31.02 -62.96 -18.67
CA LYS A 2 -30.66 -63.07 -20.10
C LYS A 2 -31.30 -62.11 -21.14
N TYR A 3 -30.45 -61.19 -21.62
CA TYR A 3 -30.10 -60.91 -23.02
C TYR A 3 -31.14 -61.03 -24.16
N SER A 4 -31.26 -59.90 -24.87
CA SER A 4 -31.12 -59.76 -26.34
C SER A 4 -32.36 -59.84 -27.27
N ARG A 5 -32.60 -58.69 -27.91
CA ARG A 5 -32.77 -58.46 -29.36
C ARG A 5 -34.16 -58.56 -30.02
N LEU A 6 -34.32 -57.58 -30.95
CA LEU A 6 -35.08 -57.56 -32.21
C LEU A 6 -36.57 -57.18 -32.14
N ILE A 7 -37.20 -56.41 -33.04
CA ILE A 7 -36.84 -55.52 -34.17
C ILE A 7 -38.19 -55.18 -34.86
N CYS A 8 -38.27 -54.01 -35.49
CA CYS A 8 -39.24 -53.60 -36.54
C CYS A 8 -40.72 -53.42 -36.16
N TYR A 9 -41.48 -52.47 -36.73
CA TYR A 9 -41.24 -51.21 -37.44
C TYR A 9 -42.64 -50.76 -37.94
N LEU A 10 -42.89 -49.44 -37.91
CA LEU A 10 -43.64 -48.67 -38.94
C LEU A 10 -45.18 -48.89 -39.07
N PHE A 11 -46.02 -47.92 -39.41
CA PHE A 11 -45.90 -46.65 -40.15
C PHE A 11 -47.14 -45.77 -39.83
N LEU A 12 -46.96 -44.45 -39.63
CA LEU A 12 -47.65 -43.36 -40.39
C LEU A 12 -47.54 -42.01 -39.67
N LEU A 13 -46.52 -41.22 -40.03
CA LEU A 13 -46.68 -39.90 -40.65
C LEU A 13 -45.31 -39.43 -41.13
N ALA A 14 -45.12 -39.55 -42.44
CA ALA A 14 -43.95 -39.10 -43.17
C ALA A 14 -44.37 -37.90 -44.03
N ALA A 15 -43.76 -36.73 -43.79
CA ALA A 15 -43.45 -35.72 -44.79
C ALA A 15 -42.56 -34.64 -44.14
N LEU A 16 -41.50 -34.24 -44.86
CA LEU A 16 -40.58 -33.10 -44.62
C LEU A 16 -39.31 -33.39 -43.82
N LEU A 17 -38.37 -34.05 -44.50
CA LEU A 17 -36.95 -33.72 -44.45
C LEU A 17 -36.64 -32.79 -45.64
N THR A 18 -36.13 -31.60 -45.37
CA THR A 18 -35.01 -30.95 -46.10
C THR A 18 -34.50 -29.78 -45.25
N PRO A 19 -33.18 -29.51 -45.26
CA PRO A 19 -32.56 -28.44 -44.49
C PRO A 19 -32.67 -27.14 -45.28
N ASP A 20 -33.33 -26.11 -44.75
CA ASP A 20 -33.11 -24.69 -45.04
C ASP A 20 -34.26 -23.85 -44.45
N ALA A 21 -33.96 -23.13 -43.35
CA ALA A 21 -34.55 -21.84 -42.96
C ALA A 21 -33.99 -21.40 -41.60
N LEU A 22 -32.67 -21.46 -41.43
CA LEU A 22 -31.96 -20.56 -40.52
C LEU A 22 -31.62 -19.30 -41.34
N CYS A 23 -32.59 -18.41 -41.43
CA CYS A 23 -32.46 -17.03 -41.90
C CYS A 23 -33.47 -16.23 -41.07
N ALA A 24 -33.15 -15.11 -40.42
CA ALA A 24 -31.93 -14.37 -40.29
C ALA A 24 -32.04 -13.61 -38.97
N ALA A 25 -31.18 -13.92 -38.00
CA ALA A 25 -30.75 -12.90 -37.06
C ALA A 25 -29.46 -12.38 -37.67
N GLU A 26 -29.54 -11.19 -38.25
CA GLU A 26 -28.46 -10.52 -38.95
C GLU A 26 -27.14 -10.70 -38.19
N SER A 27 -26.17 -11.26 -38.90
CA SER A 27 -24.77 -11.10 -38.57
C SER A 27 -24.55 -9.62 -38.23
N ALA A 28 -24.16 -9.34 -36.98
CA ALA A 28 -23.51 -8.09 -36.68
C ALA A 28 -22.41 -7.92 -37.74
N ASP A 29 -22.55 -6.90 -38.57
CA ASP A 29 -21.65 -6.59 -39.66
C ASP A 29 -20.23 -6.50 -39.07
N GLU A 30 -19.48 -7.59 -39.20
CA GLU A 30 -18.15 -7.76 -38.64
C GLU A 30 -17.23 -6.93 -39.55
N GLN A 31 -17.28 -5.59 -39.40
CA GLN A 31 -16.61 -4.62 -40.28
C GLN A 31 -15.22 -5.15 -40.68
N GLN A 32 -15.11 -5.53 -41.95
CA GLN A 32 -13.92 -6.18 -42.46
C GLN A 32 -12.81 -5.14 -42.58
N LEU A 33 -11.84 -5.21 -41.66
CA LEU A 33 -10.74 -4.27 -41.62
C LEU A 33 -9.77 -4.54 -42.77
N THR A 34 -9.55 -3.54 -43.61
CA THR A 34 -8.61 -3.60 -44.74
C THR A 34 -7.37 -2.76 -44.43
N ILE A 35 -6.18 -3.36 -44.53
CA ILE A 35 -4.89 -2.66 -44.36
C ILE A 35 -4.11 -2.75 -45.66
N GLN A 36 -3.65 -1.61 -46.16
CA GLN A 36 -2.90 -1.54 -47.42
C GLN A 36 -1.61 -0.76 -47.24
N GLY A 37 -0.63 -1.06 -48.09
CA GLY A 37 0.63 -0.33 -48.11
C GLY A 37 1.59 -0.82 -49.17
N THR A 38 2.78 -0.23 -49.16
CA THR A 38 3.88 -0.51 -50.08
C THR A 38 5.16 -0.89 -49.33
N VAL A 39 5.93 -1.81 -49.89
CA VAL A 39 7.30 -2.12 -49.49
C VAL A 39 8.26 -1.55 -50.53
N VAL A 40 9.27 -0.83 -50.04
CA VAL A 40 10.29 -0.17 -50.85
C VAL A 40 11.70 -0.44 -50.32
N ASP A 41 12.71 -0.28 -51.15
CA ASP A 41 14.12 -0.33 -50.75
C ASP A 41 14.62 1.01 -50.19
N GLU A 42 15.91 1.08 -49.87
CA GLU A 42 16.55 2.30 -49.34
C GLU A 42 16.60 3.47 -50.33
N GLN A 43 16.36 3.21 -51.63
CA GLN A 43 16.30 4.21 -52.70
C GLN A 43 14.85 4.52 -53.11
N ASP A 44 13.88 4.17 -52.27
CA ASP A 44 12.45 4.36 -52.46
C ASP A 44 11.86 3.60 -53.66
N LYS A 45 12.55 2.56 -54.17
CA LYS A 45 12.02 1.73 -55.26
C LYS A 45 11.15 0.61 -54.71
N PRO A 46 9.98 0.31 -55.33
CA PRO A 46 9.13 -0.78 -54.88
C PRO A 46 9.80 -2.15 -54.97
N VAL A 47 9.56 -3.00 -53.97
CA VAL A 47 10.13 -4.35 -53.91
C VAL A 47 9.03 -5.39 -53.98
N ALA A 48 9.05 -6.16 -55.07
CA ALA A 48 8.08 -7.22 -55.33
C ALA A 48 8.39 -8.50 -54.56
N ASP A 49 7.35 -9.33 -54.36
CA ASP A 49 7.44 -10.66 -53.75
C ASP A 49 8.09 -10.68 -52.35
N VAL A 50 7.90 -9.62 -51.58
CA VAL A 50 8.36 -9.53 -50.19
C VAL A 50 7.25 -10.08 -49.30
N LYS A 51 7.60 -10.98 -48.38
CA LYS A 51 6.67 -11.50 -47.40
C LYS A 51 6.32 -10.41 -46.39
N VAL A 52 5.05 -10.05 -46.30
CA VAL A 52 4.53 -9.09 -45.33
C VAL A 52 3.66 -9.81 -44.30
N ALA A 53 3.84 -9.51 -43.02
CA ALA A 53 3.11 -10.14 -41.93
C ALA A 53 2.66 -9.14 -40.88
N ILE A 54 1.53 -9.43 -40.23
CA ILE A 54 1.05 -8.71 -39.05
C ILE A 54 0.70 -9.76 -37.99
N GLU A 55 1.23 -9.58 -36.78
CA GLU A 55 0.81 -10.37 -35.61
C GLU A 55 -0.31 -9.65 -34.85
N GLY A 56 -1.35 -10.37 -34.46
CA GLY A 56 -2.43 -9.86 -33.61
C GLY A 56 -1.97 -9.60 -32.18
N LYS A 57 -2.71 -8.75 -31.44
CA LYS A 57 -2.47 -8.59 -30.00
C LYS A 57 -2.90 -9.83 -29.22
N ALA A 58 -2.28 -10.06 -28.06
CA ALA A 58 -2.83 -10.98 -27.07
C ALA A 58 -4.30 -10.62 -26.74
N PRO A 59 -5.19 -11.61 -26.55
CA PRO A 59 -4.89 -13.03 -26.40
C PRO A 59 -4.82 -13.84 -27.69
N ASP A 60 -5.27 -13.32 -28.84
CA ASP A 60 -5.43 -14.10 -30.06
C ASP A 60 -4.09 -14.40 -30.76
N GLN A 61 -3.17 -13.43 -30.77
CA GLN A 61 -1.81 -13.51 -31.33
C GLN A 61 -1.66 -14.19 -32.71
N ALA A 62 -2.74 -14.26 -33.52
CA ALA A 62 -2.67 -14.90 -34.83
C ALA A 62 -1.84 -14.04 -35.80
N VAL A 63 -1.07 -14.71 -36.66
CA VAL A 63 -0.24 -14.04 -37.67
C VAL A 63 -0.92 -14.12 -39.03
N ILE A 64 -1.26 -12.97 -39.61
CA ILE A 64 -1.71 -12.88 -41.01
C ILE A 64 -0.51 -12.55 -41.90
N LYS A 65 -0.45 -13.18 -43.07
CA LYS A 65 0.67 -13.07 -44.01
C LYS A 65 0.15 -12.80 -45.42
N THR A 66 0.91 -12.03 -46.19
CA THR A 66 0.70 -11.78 -47.62
C THR A 66 2.06 -11.56 -48.29
N ARG A 67 2.07 -11.35 -49.60
CA ARG A 67 3.26 -10.97 -50.37
C ARG A 67 3.00 -9.70 -51.17
N THR A 68 4.04 -8.93 -51.44
CA THR A 68 3.90 -7.72 -52.27
C THR A 68 3.76 -8.07 -53.75
N ASP A 69 2.95 -7.28 -54.47
CA ASP A 69 2.83 -7.36 -55.92
C ASP A 69 4.07 -6.76 -56.64
N ALA A 70 4.06 -6.75 -57.98
CA ALA A 70 5.15 -6.20 -58.79
C ALA A 70 5.43 -4.69 -58.56
N GLN A 71 4.49 -3.96 -57.94
CA GLN A 71 4.62 -2.56 -57.55
C GLN A 71 4.88 -2.42 -56.05
N GLY A 72 5.29 -3.48 -55.36
CA GLY A 72 5.58 -3.49 -53.94
C GLY A 72 4.36 -3.36 -53.04
N ARG A 73 3.13 -3.43 -53.57
CA ARG A 73 1.90 -3.22 -52.79
C ARG A 73 1.45 -4.49 -52.09
N PHE A 74 0.93 -4.36 -50.88
CA PHE A 74 0.30 -5.46 -50.13
C PHE A 74 -1.09 -5.05 -49.64
N THR A 75 -1.93 -6.04 -49.35
CA THR A 75 -3.26 -5.83 -48.74
C THR A 75 -3.57 -6.97 -47.76
N PHE A 76 -4.09 -6.62 -46.58
CA PHE A 76 -4.71 -7.53 -45.62
C PHE A 76 -6.20 -7.25 -45.52
N ARG A 77 -7.00 -8.31 -45.32
CA ARG A 77 -8.42 -8.22 -44.94
C ARG A 77 -8.65 -9.13 -43.73
N THR A 78 -9.15 -8.58 -42.63
CA THR A 78 -9.46 -9.36 -41.42
C THR A 78 -10.61 -8.75 -40.64
N SER A 79 -11.47 -9.57 -40.04
CA SER A 79 -12.57 -9.13 -39.17
C SER A 79 -12.35 -9.50 -37.69
N LYS A 80 -11.30 -10.28 -37.37
CA LYS A 80 -11.15 -10.96 -36.06
C LYS A 80 -9.89 -10.62 -35.27
N LEU A 81 -9.06 -9.68 -35.73
CA LEU A 81 -7.78 -9.36 -35.08
C LEU A 81 -7.78 -7.97 -34.48
N ASN A 82 -7.45 -7.88 -33.18
CA ASN A 82 -7.09 -6.61 -32.57
C ASN A 82 -5.69 -6.18 -33.04
N LEU A 83 -5.66 -5.33 -34.07
CA LEU A 83 -4.43 -4.83 -34.69
C LEU A 83 -3.95 -3.50 -34.10
N HIS A 84 -4.67 -2.93 -33.13
CA HIS A 84 -4.29 -1.65 -32.53
C HIS A 84 -2.97 -1.77 -31.77
N GLY A 85 -1.97 -1.04 -32.27
CA GLY A 85 -0.64 -1.03 -31.72
C GLY A 85 0.22 -2.24 -32.04
N GLN A 86 -0.20 -3.02 -33.04
CA GLN A 86 0.60 -4.05 -33.68
C GLN A 86 1.55 -3.48 -34.71
N ASN A 87 2.48 -4.31 -35.18
CA ASN A 87 3.37 -3.94 -36.27
C ASN A 87 3.06 -4.76 -37.49
N ILE A 88 3.30 -4.11 -38.61
CA ILE A 88 3.40 -4.76 -39.89
C ILE A 88 4.88 -4.90 -40.24
N GLU A 89 5.27 -6.08 -40.71
CA GLU A 89 6.65 -6.47 -40.93
C GLU A 89 6.80 -6.97 -42.36
N ALA A 90 7.90 -6.66 -43.03
CA ALA A 90 8.24 -7.18 -44.35
C ALA A 90 9.64 -7.79 -44.32
N LEU A 91 9.81 -8.98 -44.89
CA LEU A 91 11.07 -9.73 -44.91
C LEU A 91 11.30 -10.33 -46.30
N THR A 92 12.50 -10.16 -46.83
CA THR A 92 12.92 -10.79 -48.09
C THR A 92 13.11 -12.30 -47.92
N ASP A 93 12.98 -13.08 -49.00
CA ASP A 93 13.18 -14.54 -48.93
C ASP A 93 14.62 -14.93 -48.63
N SER A 94 15.59 -14.07 -48.94
CA SER A 94 17.00 -14.18 -48.54
C SER A 94 17.25 -13.86 -47.06
N GLU A 95 16.24 -13.38 -46.33
CA GLU A 95 16.28 -12.92 -44.93
C GLU A 95 17.35 -11.84 -44.63
N ASP A 96 17.85 -11.15 -45.66
CA ASP A 96 18.92 -10.15 -45.58
C ASP A 96 18.41 -8.71 -45.41
N LYS A 97 17.12 -8.48 -45.70
CA LYS A 97 16.47 -7.18 -45.58
C LYS A 97 15.13 -7.28 -44.88
N TYR A 98 14.86 -6.32 -44.00
CA TYR A 98 13.64 -6.29 -43.19
C TYR A 98 13.09 -4.87 -43.08
N ALA A 99 11.77 -4.73 -43.08
CA ALA A 99 11.07 -3.47 -42.84
C ALA A 99 10.01 -3.64 -41.77
N ARG A 100 9.70 -2.57 -41.03
CA ARG A 100 8.57 -2.58 -40.10
C ARG A 100 7.95 -1.20 -39.91
N SER A 101 6.64 -1.19 -39.70
CA SER A 101 5.90 0.01 -39.32
C SER A 101 4.84 -0.30 -38.26
N TYR A 102 4.52 0.70 -37.43
CA TYR A 102 3.56 0.60 -36.35
C TYR A 102 2.15 0.97 -36.85
N ILE A 103 1.19 0.08 -36.62
CA ILE A 103 -0.22 0.29 -36.94
C ILE A 103 -0.83 1.21 -35.88
N ARG A 104 -1.04 2.48 -36.23
CA ARG A 104 -1.69 3.47 -35.36
C ARG A 104 -3.21 3.29 -35.44
N ARG A 105 -3.95 3.79 -34.44
CA ARG A 105 -5.43 3.75 -34.43
C ARG A 105 -6.06 4.33 -35.71
N ARG A 106 -5.47 5.40 -36.23
CA ARG A 106 -5.88 6.03 -37.50
C ARG A 106 -5.65 5.17 -38.75
N ASN A 107 -4.79 4.15 -38.69
CA ASN A 107 -4.61 3.18 -39.77
C ASN A 107 -5.73 2.12 -39.79
N LEU A 108 -6.62 2.15 -38.80
CA LEU A 108 -7.67 1.17 -38.56
C LEU A 108 -9.07 1.82 -38.58
N ASP A 109 -9.15 3.11 -38.88
CA ASP A 109 -10.39 3.89 -38.85
C ASP A 109 -11.05 3.83 -40.24
N PRO A 110 -12.24 3.20 -40.37
CA PRO A 110 -12.92 3.06 -41.66
C PRO A 110 -13.44 4.38 -42.24
N ASP A 111 -13.57 5.45 -41.42
CA ASP A 111 -14.08 6.76 -41.83
C ASP A 111 -12.97 7.75 -42.23
N HIS A 112 -11.71 7.32 -42.23
CA HIS A 112 -10.56 8.15 -42.61
C HIS A 112 -10.03 7.74 -43.99
N GLU A 113 -9.66 8.71 -44.85
CA GLU A 113 -9.01 8.43 -46.13
C GLU A 113 -7.87 7.42 -45.93
N SER A 114 -7.89 6.34 -46.72
CA SER A 114 -7.03 5.17 -46.58
C SER A 114 -5.56 5.58 -46.47
N TYR A 115 -5.01 5.55 -45.25
CA TYR A 115 -3.61 5.87 -45.04
C TYR A 115 -2.75 4.70 -45.53
N GLU A 116 -2.12 4.87 -46.70
CA GLU A 116 -1.26 3.85 -47.28
C GLU A 116 0.02 3.69 -46.42
N LEU A 117 0.21 2.50 -45.84
CA LEU A 117 1.39 2.19 -45.03
C LEU A 117 2.62 2.09 -45.93
N ARG A 118 3.74 2.65 -45.51
CA ARG A 118 5.02 2.52 -46.21
C ARG A 118 6.03 1.76 -45.35
N LEU A 119 6.62 0.72 -45.92
CA LEU A 119 7.61 -0.15 -45.30
C LEU A 119 8.92 -0.06 -46.08
N GLN A 120 9.95 0.54 -45.49
CA GLN A 120 11.27 0.62 -46.11
C GLN A 120 12.16 -0.50 -45.59
N LEU A 121 12.67 -1.32 -46.49
CA LEU A 121 13.58 -2.43 -46.20
C LEU A 121 14.96 -1.89 -45.80
N GLU A 122 15.45 -2.36 -44.66
CA GLU A 122 16.75 -2.02 -44.09
C GLU A 122 17.60 -3.29 -43.92
N ALA A 123 18.91 -3.12 -43.85
CA ALA A 123 19.84 -4.22 -43.58
C ALA A 123 19.63 -4.84 -42.19
N VAL A 124 19.81 -6.17 -42.10
CA VAL A 124 19.74 -6.92 -40.84
C VAL A 124 21.13 -7.15 -40.22
N GLN A 125 21.18 -7.22 -38.89
CA GLN A 125 22.27 -7.79 -38.09
C GLN A 125 21.98 -9.27 -37.81
N ARG A 126 23.02 -10.10 -37.91
CA ARG A 126 22.96 -11.55 -37.64
C ARG A 126 23.29 -11.81 -36.17
N ILE A 127 22.36 -12.38 -35.42
CA ILE A 127 22.52 -12.77 -34.02
C ILE A 127 22.48 -14.29 -33.92
N GLU A 128 23.55 -14.88 -33.40
CA GLU A 128 23.65 -16.33 -33.23
C GLU A 128 23.64 -16.69 -31.74
N LEU A 129 22.78 -17.64 -31.35
CA LEU A 129 22.72 -18.15 -29.98
C LEU A 129 23.16 -19.61 -29.97
N HIS A 130 24.03 -19.96 -29.02
CA HIS A 130 24.46 -21.34 -28.75
C HIS A 130 23.94 -21.73 -27.37
N VAL A 131 23.05 -22.72 -27.32
CA VAL A 131 22.41 -23.19 -26.08
C VAL A 131 23.03 -24.51 -25.69
N VAL A 132 23.57 -24.55 -24.48
CA VAL A 132 24.21 -25.73 -23.87
C VAL A 132 23.67 -25.98 -22.48
N ASP A 133 23.82 -27.19 -21.96
CA ASP A 133 23.46 -27.53 -20.58
C ASP A 133 24.60 -27.18 -19.59
N GLY A 134 24.41 -27.49 -18.31
CA GLY A 134 25.42 -27.25 -17.26
C GLY A 134 26.73 -28.04 -17.42
N THR A 135 26.75 -29.08 -18.27
CA THR A 135 27.96 -29.86 -18.60
C THR A 135 28.67 -29.35 -19.86
N GLY A 136 27.99 -28.48 -20.62
CA GLY A 136 28.48 -27.93 -21.89
C GLY A 136 28.00 -28.69 -23.12
N GLU A 137 27.11 -29.68 -22.97
CA GLU A 137 26.52 -30.39 -24.10
C GLU A 137 25.45 -29.54 -24.81
N PRO A 138 25.34 -29.59 -26.15
CA PRO A 138 24.33 -28.82 -26.86
C PRO A 138 22.90 -29.24 -26.51
N VAL A 139 22.01 -28.26 -26.34
CA VAL A 139 20.60 -28.53 -26.01
C VAL A 139 19.72 -28.31 -27.25
N PRO A 140 19.23 -29.39 -27.90
CA PRO A 140 18.32 -29.28 -29.03
C PRO A 140 16.90 -28.92 -28.57
N ASP A 141 16.13 -28.32 -29.48
CA ASP A 141 14.74 -27.92 -29.26
C ASP A 141 14.48 -26.89 -28.15
N ALA A 142 15.54 -26.22 -27.67
CA ALA A 142 15.44 -25.18 -26.67
C ALA A 142 14.70 -23.96 -27.23
N GLN A 143 13.67 -23.51 -26.51
CA GLN A 143 12.91 -22.33 -26.91
C GLN A 143 13.75 -21.07 -26.67
N THR A 144 14.06 -20.32 -27.71
CA THR A 144 14.87 -19.10 -27.63
C THR A 144 14.09 -17.87 -28.08
N GLY A 145 14.65 -16.69 -27.82
CA GLY A 145 14.15 -15.44 -28.39
C GLY A 145 14.97 -14.20 -28.05
N ILE A 146 14.63 -13.11 -28.72
CA ILE A 146 15.28 -11.80 -28.59
C ILE A 146 14.25 -10.78 -28.14
N LEU A 147 14.54 -9.97 -27.11
CA LEU A 147 13.66 -8.92 -26.63
C LEU A 147 14.26 -7.53 -26.89
N SER A 148 13.45 -6.61 -27.39
CA SER A 148 13.78 -5.19 -27.49
C SER A 148 12.51 -4.33 -27.47
N GLY A 149 12.51 -3.25 -26.69
CA GLY A 149 11.41 -2.29 -26.65
C GLY A 149 10.11 -2.92 -26.12
N TYR A 150 10.22 -3.81 -25.14
CA TYR A 150 9.12 -4.60 -24.57
C TYR A 150 8.45 -5.58 -25.55
N ARG A 151 9.18 -6.03 -26.59
CA ARG A 151 8.66 -6.91 -27.65
C ARG A 151 9.65 -8.00 -28.02
N LEU A 152 9.11 -9.14 -28.41
CA LEU A 152 9.85 -10.30 -28.91
C LEU A 152 10.16 -10.10 -30.40
N TRP A 153 11.43 -10.23 -30.78
CA TRP A 153 11.99 -10.06 -32.13
C TRP A 153 12.36 -11.42 -32.74
N GLY A 154 11.42 -12.36 -32.63
CA GLY A 154 11.58 -13.74 -33.06
C GLY A 154 11.69 -14.72 -31.88
N ASP A 155 11.12 -15.89 -32.10
CA ASP A 155 11.19 -17.05 -31.24
C ASP A 155 11.32 -18.31 -32.11
N ARG A 156 12.39 -19.05 -31.88
CA ARG A 156 12.70 -20.28 -32.59
C ARG A 156 13.31 -21.29 -31.63
N LYS A 157 13.26 -22.56 -32.03
CA LYS A 157 13.92 -23.65 -31.34
C LYS A 157 15.33 -23.86 -31.89
N THR A 158 16.25 -24.28 -31.03
CA THR A 158 17.61 -24.67 -31.45
C THR A 158 17.57 -25.96 -32.28
N ASN A 159 18.55 -26.11 -33.17
CA ASN A 159 18.78 -27.35 -33.91
C ASN A 159 19.49 -28.41 -33.03
N GLU A 160 19.81 -29.58 -33.60
CA GLU A 160 20.54 -30.68 -32.92
C GLU A 160 21.88 -30.28 -32.30
N LYS A 161 22.50 -29.19 -32.79
CA LYS A 161 23.75 -28.65 -32.26
C LYS A 161 23.55 -27.55 -31.21
N GLY A 162 22.32 -27.35 -30.73
CA GLY A 162 21.99 -26.27 -29.80
C GLY A 162 22.09 -24.87 -30.41
N GLN A 163 22.07 -24.74 -31.73
CA GLN A 163 22.32 -23.48 -32.43
C GLN A 163 21.05 -22.88 -33.03
N ILE A 164 20.97 -21.55 -33.03
CA ILE A 164 19.93 -20.80 -33.73
C ILE A 164 20.44 -19.43 -34.20
N VAL A 165 19.94 -18.97 -35.35
CA VAL A 165 20.29 -17.66 -35.93
C VAL A 165 19.04 -16.79 -36.07
N TYR A 166 19.17 -15.52 -35.71
CA TYR A 166 18.19 -14.47 -35.88
C TYR A 166 18.75 -13.38 -36.79
N TYR A 167 17.87 -12.81 -37.62
CA TYR A 167 18.16 -11.65 -38.44
C TYR A 167 17.26 -10.52 -37.97
N VAL A 168 17.85 -9.48 -37.40
CA VAL A 168 17.12 -8.35 -36.78
C VAL A 168 17.58 -7.06 -37.44
N PRO A 169 16.77 -6.01 -37.65
CA PRO A 169 17.27 -4.77 -38.25
C PRO A 169 18.41 -4.14 -37.46
N GLN A 170 19.38 -3.52 -38.14
CA GLN A 170 20.54 -2.91 -37.48
C GLN A 170 20.18 -1.76 -36.54
N ASN A 171 19.08 -1.05 -36.79
CA ASN A 171 18.63 0.06 -35.95
C ASN A 171 17.95 -0.38 -34.64
N ILE A 172 17.71 -1.69 -34.45
CA ILE A 172 17.11 -2.23 -33.23
C ILE A 172 18.19 -2.51 -32.20
N LYS A 173 18.05 -1.87 -31.04
CA LYS A 173 18.88 -2.14 -29.89
C LYS A 173 18.39 -3.42 -29.19
N ILE A 174 19.15 -4.50 -29.29
CA ILE A 174 18.88 -5.73 -28.54
C ILE A 174 18.98 -5.44 -27.04
N GLU A 175 17.93 -5.77 -26.28
CA GLU A 175 17.90 -5.55 -24.83
C GLU A 175 18.11 -6.86 -24.06
N TYR A 176 17.55 -7.97 -24.55
CA TYR A 176 17.72 -9.29 -23.96
C TYR A 176 17.80 -10.37 -25.03
N VAL A 177 18.53 -11.44 -24.74
CA VAL A 177 18.40 -12.74 -25.40
C VAL A 177 18.16 -13.81 -24.34
N PHE A 178 17.38 -14.84 -24.65
CA PHE A 178 17.04 -15.88 -23.69
C PHE A 178 16.87 -17.25 -24.35
N ALA A 179 16.99 -18.29 -23.53
CA ALA A 179 16.69 -19.68 -23.86
C ALA A 179 15.99 -20.35 -22.67
N MET A 180 15.10 -21.30 -22.94
CA MET A 180 14.45 -22.13 -21.92
C MET A 180 14.07 -23.50 -22.47
N GLN A 181 14.11 -24.51 -21.61
CA GLN A 181 13.65 -25.86 -21.93
C GLN A 181 13.28 -26.61 -20.65
N ASP A 182 12.21 -27.39 -20.74
CA ASP A 182 11.75 -28.23 -19.63
C ASP A 182 12.85 -29.20 -19.18
N GLY A 183 13.02 -29.34 -17.85
CA GLY A 183 14.08 -30.15 -17.24
C GLY A 183 15.47 -29.50 -17.24
N PHE A 184 15.80 -28.70 -18.27
CA PHE A 184 17.11 -28.05 -18.40
C PHE A 184 17.17 -26.66 -17.76
N GLY A 185 16.05 -25.96 -17.64
CA GLY A 185 16.01 -24.64 -16.99
C GLY A 185 15.82 -23.50 -17.98
N ALA A 186 16.28 -22.31 -17.60
CA ALA A 186 16.31 -21.12 -18.45
C ALA A 186 17.59 -20.30 -18.22
N ASP A 187 17.99 -19.56 -19.24
CA ASP A 187 19.05 -18.55 -19.16
C ASP A 187 18.71 -17.30 -19.97
N TYR A 188 19.30 -16.17 -19.60
CA TYR A 188 19.22 -14.93 -20.37
C TYR A 188 20.45 -14.04 -20.18
N LYS A 189 20.72 -13.21 -21.20
CA LYS A 189 21.69 -12.11 -21.14
C LYS A 189 20.96 -10.79 -21.35
N ALA A 190 21.30 -9.78 -20.54
CA ALA A 190 20.72 -8.44 -20.62
C ALA A 190 21.76 -7.41 -21.11
N TYR A 191 21.44 -6.74 -22.21
CA TYR A 191 22.25 -5.68 -22.86
C TYR A 191 21.69 -4.29 -22.56
N VAL A 192 21.30 -4.10 -21.30
CA VAL A 192 20.68 -2.88 -20.79
C VAL A 192 21.34 -2.44 -19.48
N LEU A 193 21.28 -1.14 -19.20
CA LEU A 193 21.80 -0.61 -17.94
C LEU A 193 20.94 -1.05 -16.74
N PRO A 194 21.53 -1.25 -15.56
CA PRO A 194 20.77 -1.46 -14.34
C PRO A 194 19.80 -0.32 -14.03
N ARG A 195 18.72 -0.63 -13.32
CA ARG A 195 17.65 0.33 -13.03
C ARG A 195 18.23 1.42 -12.12
N GLY A 196 18.12 2.67 -12.53
CA GLY A 196 18.69 3.84 -11.82
C GLY A 196 19.91 4.47 -12.51
N PHE A 197 20.62 3.74 -13.38
CA PHE A 197 21.76 4.26 -14.15
C PHE A 197 21.36 5.01 -15.43
N ALA A 198 20.06 5.09 -15.76
CA ALA A 198 19.60 5.77 -16.97
C ALA A 198 19.96 7.27 -17.02
N GLY A 199 20.20 7.90 -15.87
CA GLY A 199 20.67 9.28 -15.80
C GLY A 199 22.20 9.43 -15.96
N ASP A 200 22.97 8.37 -15.77
CA ASP A 200 24.42 8.39 -15.86
C ASP A 200 24.83 8.59 -17.33
N LYS A 201 25.54 9.69 -17.61
CA LYS A 201 25.95 10.03 -18.99
C LYS A 201 27.20 9.28 -19.43
N LYS A 202 27.92 8.64 -18.51
CA LYS A 202 29.13 7.85 -18.80
C LYS A 202 28.84 6.35 -18.88
N ALA A 203 27.84 5.85 -18.15
CA ALA A 203 27.46 4.46 -18.21
C ALA A 203 27.09 4.04 -19.66
N ARG A 204 27.56 2.86 -20.05
CA ARG A 204 27.21 2.20 -21.32
C ARG A 204 26.65 0.81 -20.99
N PRO A 205 25.56 0.40 -21.66
CA PRO A 205 25.10 -0.98 -21.53
C PRO A 205 26.19 -1.95 -22.02
N PRO A 206 26.15 -3.23 -21.62
CA PRO A 206 26.99 -4.25 -22.23
C PRO A 206 26.84 -4.24 -23.75
N GLU A 207 27.97 -4.35 -24.47
CA GLU A 207 27.96 -4.47 -25.92
C GLU A 207 27.50 -5.87 -26.33
N LEU A 208 26.81 -5.94 -27.48
CA LEU A 208 26.45 -7.20 -28.09
C LEU A 208 27.71 -7.77 -28.76
N PRO A 209 28.11 -9.02 -28.47
CA PRO A 209 29.30 -9.59 -29.08
C PRO A 209 29.11 -9.82 -30.58
N ASP A 210 30.22 -9.82 -31.32
CA ASP A 210 30.31 -10.15 -32.75
C ASP A 210 30.43 -11.66 -33.03
N HIS A 211 30.45 -12.47 -31.96
CA HIS A 211 30.51 -13.93 -32.00
C HIS A 211 29.23 -14.55 -31.41
N PRO A 212 29.00 -15.87 -31.57
CA PRO A 212 27.82 -16.53 -31.00
C PRO A 212 27.69 -16.32 -29.49
N ILE A 213 26.46 -16.10 -29.03
CA ILE A 213 26.15 -15.82 -27.62
C ILE A 213 25.81 -17.14 -26.91
N PRO A 214 26.61 -17.57 -25.92
CA PRO A 214 26.31 -18.76 -25.16
C PRO A 214 25.20 -18.51 -24.12
N LEU A 215 24.24 -19.43 -24.05
CA LEU A 215 23.19 -19.51 -23.05
C LEU A 215 23.26 -20.88 -22.38
N ILE A 216 23.41 -20.91 -21.06
CA ILE A 216 23.70 -22.13 -20.30
C ILE A 216 22.46 -22.51 -19.47
N LEU A 217 21.77 -23.56 -19.88
CA LEU A 217 20.64 -24.14 -19.17
C LEU A 217 21.15 -25.07 -18.05
N ASP A 218 21.53 -24.45 -16.94
CA ASP A 218 22.18 -25.10 -15.79
C ASP A 218 21.21 -25.80 -14.83
N GLY A 219 20.20 -26.50 -15.35
CA GLY A 219 19.23 -27.26 -14.55
C GLY A 219 17.99 -26.49 -14.07
N ALA A 220 16.89 -27.22 -13.95
CA ALA A 220 15.61 -26.71 -13.48
C ALA A 220 15.29 -27.09 -12.03
N ARG A 221 14.50 -26.25 -11.37
CA ARG A 221 13.73 -26.55 -10.16
C ARG A 221 12.25 -26.34 -10.48
N PRO A 222 11.54 -27.38 -10.93
CA PRO A 222 10.14 -27.27 -11.35
C PRO A 222 9.22 -26.68 -10.28
N VAL A 223 8.18 -25.98 -10.74
CA VAL A 223 7.12 -25.46 -9.86
C VAL A 223 5.77 -25.94 -10.38
N LYS A 224 5.05 -26.68 -9.52
CA LYS A 224 3.66 -27.09 -9.74
C LYS A 224 2.72 -26.02 -9.20
N VAL A 225 1.82 -25.52 -10.03
CA VAL A 225 0.78 -24.57 -9.60
C VAL A 225 -0.57 -25.28 -9.59
N GLN A 226 -1.25 -25.26 -8.45
CA GLN A 226 -2.57 -25.83 -8.25
C GLN A 226 -3.58 -24.71 -8.03
N ILE A 227 -4.62 -24.67 -8.85
CA ILE A 227 -5.64 -23.63 -8.83
C ILE A 227 -7.01 -24.25 -8.55
N GLN A 228 -7.69 -23.69 -7.57
CA GLN A 228 -9.03 -24.10 -7.14
C GLN A 228 -9.95 -22.90 -6.93
N GLU A 229 -11.26 -23.13 -6.91
CA GLU A 229 -12.25 -22.16 -6.47
C GLU A 229 -12.30 -22.12 -4.93
N SER A 230 -13.06 -21.16 -4.39
CA SER A 230 -13.24 -20.95 -2.95
C SER A 230 -13.92 -22.12 -2.22
N ASP A 231 -14.65 -22.98 -2.94
CA ASP A 231 -15.26 -24.20 -2.38
C ASP A 231 -14.32 -25.42 -2.41
N GLY A 232 -13.10 -25.25 -2.95
CA GLY A 232 -12.10 -26.31 -3.08
C GLY A 232 -12.16 -27.10 -4.39
N SER A 233 -13.09 -26.79 -5.29
CA SER A 233 -13.16 -27.43 -6.60
C SER A 233 -11.97 -27.03 -7.50
N PRO A 234 -11.38 -27.96 -8.28
CA PRO A 234 -10.27 -27.64 -9.18
C PRO A 234 -10.73 -26.78 -10.36
N LEU A 235 -9.91 -25.80 -10.76
CA LEU A 235 -10.19 -24.94 -11.91
C LEU A 235 -9.36 -25.35 -13.13
N ALA A 236 -9.99 -26.08 -14.05
CA ALA A 236 -9.41 -26.45 -15.34
C ALA A 236 -9.40 -25.29 -16.33
N ALA A 237 -8.54 -25.38 -17.35
CA ALA A 237 -8.45 -24.40 -18.45
C ALA A 237 -8.02 -22.97 -18.05
N VAL A 238 -7.54 -22.76 -16.82
CA VAL A 238 -7.01 -21.48 -16.36
C VAL A 238 -5.63 -21.27 -16.95
N LYS A 239 -5.42 -20.12 -17.61
CA LYS A 239 -4.12 -19.77 -18.18
C LYS A 239 -3.22 -19.17 -17.10
N VAL A 240 -1.99 -19.62 -16.98
CA VAL A 240 -1.05 -19.18 -15.93
C VAL A 240 0.31 -18.87 -16.54
N TYR A 241 0.97 -17.80 -16.08
CA TYR A 241 2.36 -17.53 -16.46
C TYR A 241 3.18 -16.97 -15.28
N PRO A 242 4.49 -17.31 -15.19
CA PRO A 242 5.42 -16.69 -14.25
C PRO A 242 5.82 -15.28 -14.73
N TRP A 243 6.03 -14.33 -13.82
CA TRP A 243 6.20 -12.91 -14.19
C TRP A 243 7.66 -12.47 -14.39
N ILE A 244 8.53 -12.68 -13.41
CA ILE A 244 9.87 -12.05 -13.37
C ILE A 244 10.93 -13.07 -12.99
N LEU A 245 12.00 -13.15 -13.79
CA LEU A 245 13.22 -13.85 -13.43
C LEU A 245 14.32 -12.85 -13.08
N ARG A 246 15.14 -13.17 -12.07
CA ARG A 246 16.24 -12.34 -11.60
C ARG A 246 17.48 -13.21 -11.43
N LYS A 247 18.45 -13.02 -12.33
CA LYS A 247 19.74 -13.69 -12.32
C LYS A 247 20.78 -12.74 -11.71
N ALA A 248 21.62 -13.23 -10.81
CA ALA A 248 22.49 -12.37 -9.99
C ALA A 248 23.59 -11.65 -10.79
N ASP A 249 24.08 -12.28 -11.86
CA ASP A 249 25.13 -11.78 -12.76
C ASP A 249 24.60 -10.89 -13.89
N GLN A 250 23.28 -10.67 -13.97
CA GLN A 250 22.66 -9.87 -15.02
C GLN A 250 22.28 -8.47 -14.52
N PRO A 251 22.48 -7.41 -15.32
CA PRO A 251 22.24 -6.03 -14.89
C PRO A 251 20.76 -5.71 -14.65
N GLN A 252 19.85 -6.49 -15.23
CA GLN A 252 18.41 -6.31 -15.12
C GLN A 252 17.68 -7.66 -15.03
N ARG A 253 16.49 -7.61 -14.44
CA ARG A 253 15.53 -8.72 -14.43
C ARG A 253 14.89 -8.92 -15.81
N LEU A 254 14.55 -10.15 -16.15
CA LEU A 254 13.76 -10.50 -17.34
C LEU A 254 12.26 -10.47 -16.98
N ASN A 255 11.48 -9.67 -17.70
CA ASN A 255 10.03 -9.59 -17.53
C ASN A 255 9.32 -10.50 -18.54
N LEU A 256 8.81 -11.62 -18.06
CA LEU A 256 8.15 -12.65 -18.84
C LEU A 256 6.71 -12.27 -19.25
N SER A 257 6.12 -11.18 -18.73
CA SER A 257 4.81 -10.71 -19.23
C SER A 257 4.85 -10.34 -20.71
N TYR A 258 6.02 -9.96 -21.23
CA TYR A 258 6.24 -9.71 -22.66
C TYR A 258 6.43 -11.00 -23.47
N LEU A 259 6.64 -12.13 -22.80
CA LEU A 259 6.85 -13.46 -23.37
C LEU A 259 5.67 -14.39 -23.05
N ALA A 260 4.53 -13.86 -22.61
CA ALA A 260 3.38 -14.64 -22.16
C ALA A 260 2.78 -15.56 -23.25
N ARG A 261 3.19 -15.45 -24.53
CA ARG A 261 2.86 -16.48 -25.54
C ARG A 261 3.65 -17.77 -25.34
N LEU A 262 4.90 -17.64 -24.94
CA LEU A 262 5.87 -18.74 -24.82
C LEU A 262 5.78 -19.43 -23.46
N VAL A 263 5.61 -18.64 -22.40
CA VAL A 263 5.71 -19.14 -21.02
C VAL A 263 4.38 -19.44 -20.38
N ARG A 264 3.26 -19.21 -21.07
CA ARG A 264 1.93 -19.42 -20.50
C ARG A 264 1.51 -20.85 -20.74
N GLN A 265 1.04 -21.47 -19.67
CA GLN A 265 0.50 -22.82 -19.69
C GLN A 265 -0.93 -22.79 -19.15
N THR A 266 -1.64 -23.90 -19.31
CA THR A 266 -3.05 -24.02 -18.96
C THR A 266 -3.22 -25.15 -17.95
N THR A 267 -4.06 -24.94 -16.93
CA THR A 267 -4.37 -25.99 -15.96
C THR A 267 -5.13 -27.15 -16.60
N ASP A 268 -4.79 -28.37 -16.18
CA ASP A 268 -5.50 -29.60 -16.54
C ASP A 268 -6.84 -29.75 -15.79
N GLU A 269 -7.53 -30.88 -15.98
CA GLU A 269 -8.81 -31.18 -15.31
C GLU A 269 -8.71 -31.21 -13.77
N THR A 270 -7.51 -31.38 -13.21
CA THR A 270 -7.25 -31.36 -11.77
C THR A 270 -6.92 -29.95 -11.26
N GLY A 271 -6.97 -28.94 -12.13
CA GLY A 271 -6.58 -27.57 -11.79
C GLY A 271 -5.07 -27.38 -11.65
N THR A 272 -4.26 -28.28 -12.21
CA THR A 272 -2.81 -28.29 -12.04
C THR A 272 -2.09 -27.89 -13.31
N VAL A 273 -0.96 -27.18 -13.17
CA VAL A 273 -0.03 -26.89 -14.27
C VAL A 273 1.42 -26.95 -13.78
N ASP A 274 2.32 -27.54 -14.58
CA ASP A 274 3.72 -27.79 -14.21
C ASP A 274 4.69 -26.95 -15.04
N PHE A 275 5.38 -26.01 -14.38
CA PHE A 275 6.47 -25.25 -15.00
C PHE A 275 7.80 -25.96 -14.80
N ALA A 276 8.11 -26.91 -15.69
CA ALA A 276 9.29 -27.78 -15.58
C ALA A 276 10.64 -27.12 -15.91
N TRP A 277 10.63 -25.91 -16.48
CA TRP A 277 11.83 -25.18 -16.90
C TRP A 277 12.30 -24.11 -15.91
N ILE A 278 11.62 -23.88 -14.77
CA ILE A 278 12.00 -22.80 -13.84
C ILE A 278 13.46 -23.00 -13.39
N PRO A 279 14.37 -22.03 -13.58
CA PRO A 279 15.80 -22.26 -13.37
C PRO A 279 16.16 -22.32 -11.88
N HIS A 280 17.06 -23.25 -11.50
CA HIS A 280 17.47 -23.42 -10.10
C HIS A 280 18.21 -22.19 -9.52
N TRP A 281 18.84 -21.39 -10.37
CA TRP A 281 19.54 -20.16 -9.98
C TRP A 281 18.60 -19.05 -9.54
N GLN A 282 17.29 -19.15 -9.80
CA GLN A 282 16.29 -18.20 -9.33
C GLN A 282 16.13 -18.34 -7.80
N LYS A 283 16.66 -17.38 -7.05
CA LYS A 283 16.62 -17.40 -5.57
C LYS A 283 15.58 -16.47 -4.95
N THR A 284 14.93 -15.61 -5.74
CA THR A 284 13.88 -14.69 -5.24
C THR A 284 12.49 -15.20 -5.58
N GLY A 285 11.49 -14.82 -4.78
CA GLY A 285 10.10 -15.20 -5.02
C GLY A 285 9.62 -14.91 -6.45
N ILE A 286 8.92 -15.88 -7.03
CA ILE A 286 8.37 -15.83 -8.39
C ILE A 286 6.87 -15.60 -8.29
N THR A 287 6.39 -14.53 -8.92
CA THR A 287 4.95 -14.26 -9.04
C THR A 287 4.37 -15.04 -10.23
N PHE A 288 3.28 -15.76 -10.00
CA PHE A 288 2.47 -16.42 -11.01
C PHE A 288 1.14 -15.67 -11.17
N TRP A 289 0.78 -15.37 -12.42
CA TRP A 289 -0.45 -14.67 -12.78
C TRP A 289 -1.42 -15.64 -13.45
N PRO A 290 -2.58 -15.91 -12.83
CA PRO A 290 -3.67 -16.59 -13.50
C PRO A 290 -4.41 -15.61 -14.41
N GLN A 291 -5.06 -16.14 -15.43
CA GLN A 291 -5.91 -15.42 -16.37
C GLN A 291 -7.12 -16.29 -16.66
N ASP A 292 -8.27 -15.84 -16.21
CA ASP A 292 -9.55 -16.49 -16.44
C ASP A 292 -10.66 -15.45 -16.68
N GLN A 293 -11.66 -15.79 -17.49
CA GLN A 293 -12.75 -14.85 -17.84
C GLN A 293 -13.85 -14.77 -16.79
N ASP A 294 -13.96 -15.76 -15.92
CA ASP A 294 -15.01 -15.91 -14.92
C ASP A 294 -14.49 -15.77 -13.49
N HIS A 295 -13.17 -15.74 -13.29
CA HIS A 295 -12.53 -15.65 -11.98
C HIS A 295 -11.62 -14.43 -11.84
N VAL A 296 -11.32 -14.07 -10.59
CA VAL A 296 -10.42 -12.96 -10.25
C VAL A 296 -8.98 -13.34 -10.59
N ASP A 297 -8.27 -12.46 -11.28
CA ASP A 297 -6.82 -12.56 -11.53
C ASP A 297 -6.00 -12.29 -10.25
N LEU A 298 -6.05 -13.21 -9.29
CA LEU A 298 -5.32 -13.13 -8.03
C LEU A 298 -3.92 -13.76 -8.19
N GLN A 299 -2.87 -12.95 -8.08
CA GLN A 299 -1.49 -13.43 -8.19
C GLN A 299 -1.09 -14.37 -7.03
N GLY A 300 -0.28 -15.38 -7.32
CA GLY A 300 0.38 -16.23 -6.34
C GLY A 300 1.89 -15.96 -6.31
N ILE A 301 2.54 -16.10 -5.17
CA ILE A 301 4.00 -15.94 -5.05
C ILE A 301 4.60 -17.23 -4.49
N TYR A 302 5.47 -17.86 -5.26
CA TYR A 302 6.25 -19.02 -4.83
C TYR A 302 7.66 -18.58 -4.40
N ASP A 303 8.08 -18.96 -3.19
CA ASP A 303 9.45 -18.73 -2.71
C ASP A 303 10.33 -19.95 -3.01
N PRO A 304 11.31 -19.85 -3.93
CA PRO A 304 12.18 -20.97 -4.26
C PRO A 304 13.15 -21.35 -3.13
N GLN A 305 13.33 -20.56 -2.08
CA GLN A 305 14.22 -20.93 -0.98
C GLN A 305 13.55 -21.84 0.04
N THR A 306 12.28 -21.56 0.33
CA THR A 306 11.51 -22.21 1.40
C THR A 306 10.43 -23.16 0.87
N GLY A 307 10.02 -23.00 -0.40
CA GLY A 307 8.97 -23.80 -1.02
C GLY A 307 9.39 -25.22 -1.37
N ASP A 308 8.44 -26.14 -1.27
CA ASP A 308 8.57 -27.57 -1.56
C ASP A 308 8.43 -27.92 -3.06
N GLY A 309 8.13 -26.91 -3.91
CA GLY A 309 7.89 -27.09 -5.34
C GLY A 309 6.43 -26.93 -5.74
N THR A 310 5.52 -26.71 -4.79
CA THR A 310 4.09 -26.53 -5.06
C THR A 310 3.62 -25.13 -4.64
N LEU A 311 2.82 -24.49 -5.49
CA LEU A 311 2.08 -23.26 -5.20
C LEU A 311 0.58 -23.52 -5.31
N LYS A 312 -0.16 -23.30 -4.23
CA LYS A 312 -1.63 -23.38 -4.22
C LYS A 312 -2.23 -22.00 -4.34
N MET A 313 -3.24 -21.86 -5.19
CA MET A 313 -3.94 -20.61 -5.48
C MET A 313 -5.45 -20.83 -5.42
N ILE A 314 -6.16 -19.89 -4.81
CA ILE A 314 -7.62 -19.89 -4.72
C ILE A 314 -8.13 -18.68 -5.50
N LEU A 315 -8.96 -18.91 -6.52
CA LEU A 315 -9.57 -17.83 -7.30
C LEU A 315 -11.06 -17.71 -6.95
N GLU A 316 -11.52 -16.47 -6.79
CA GLU A 316 -12.92 -16.17 -6.57
C GLU A 316 -13.63 -15.94 -7.90
N LYS A 317 -14.90 -16.32 -8.00
CA LYS A 317 -15.73 -16.01 -9.17
C LYS A 317 -16.04 -14.52 -9.27
N LEU A 318 -15.98 -13.99 -10.48
CA LEU A 318 -16.40 -12.63 -10.80
C LEU A 318 -17.93 -12.50 -10.69
N VAL A 319 -18.38 -11.36 -10.19
CA VAL A 319 -19.78 -11.05 -9.93
C VAL A 319 -20.27 -9.96 -10.88
N PRO A 320 -21.39 -10.14 -11.59
CA PRO A 320 -21.91 -9.14 -12.52
C PRO A 320 -22.35 -7.83 -11.86
N LEU A 321 -21.97 -6.71 -12.48
CA LEU A 321 -22.46 -5.35 -12.26
C LEU A 321 -23.13 -4.88 -13.54
N SER A 322 -24.37 -4.39 -13.48
CA SER A 322 -25.12 -3.98 -14.68
C SER A 322 -25.98 -2.74 -14.46
N GLY A 323 -26.28 -2.06 -15.55
CA GLY A 323 -27.12 -0.86 -15.58
C GLY A 323 -27.36 -0.35 -17.00
N LYS A 324 -28.00 0.81 -17.10
CA LYS A 324 -28.29 1.52 -18.34
C LYS A 324 -27.66 2.92 -18.34
N VAL A 325 -27.16 3.37 -19.48
CA VAL A 325 -26.67 4.73 -19.70
C VAL A 325 -27.63 5.47 -20.63
N THR A 326 -28.01 6.68 -20.25
CA THR A 326 -28.93 7.54 -21.01
C THR A 326 -28.30 8.88 -21.33
N LEU A 327 -28.63 9.43 -22.49
CA LEU A 327 -28.28 10.79 -22.91
C LEU A 327 -29.11 11.84 -22.14
N PRO A 328 -28.74 13.13 -22.17
CA PRO A 328 -29.47 14.18 -21.47
C PRO A 328 -30.98 14.25 -21.81
N ASP A 329 -31.33 13.91 -23.05
CA ASP A 329 -32.70 13.86 -23.58
C ASP A 329 -33.48 12.58 -23.17
N GLY A 330 -32.84 11.66 -22.44
CA GLY A 330 -33.43 10.41 -21.97
C GLY A 330 -33.29 9.23 -22.93
N SER A 331 -32.78 9.45 -24.15
CA SER A 331 -32.54 8.36 -25.10
C SER A 331 -31.37 7.46 -24.65
N PRO A 332 -31.32 6.19 -25.08
CA PRO A 332 -30.21 5.30 -24.74
C PRO A 332 -28.87 5.77 -25.31
N ALA A 333 -27.80 5.72 -24.51
CA ALA A 333 -26.47 6.06 -24.97
C ALA A 333 -25.73 4.81 -25.44
N SER A 334 -25.61 4.60 -26.76
CA SER A 334 -24.93 3.44 -27.35
C SER A 334 -23.40 3.65 -27.46
N ARG A 335 -22.63 2.55 -27.36
CA ARG A 335 -21.17 2.50 -27.50
C ARG A 335 -20.41 3.47 -26.58
N ILE A 336 -20.95 3.74 -25.40
CA ILE A 336 -20.31 4.53 -24.35
C ILE A 336 -19.47 3.61 -23.45
N SER A 337 -18.28 4.04 -23.07
CA SER A 337 -17.39 3.26 -22.19
C SER A 337 -17.68 3.52 -20.71
N ILE A 338 -17.89 2.43 -19.97
CA ILE A 338 -17.98 2.40 -18.51
C ILE A 338 -16.69 1.81 -17.97
N SER A 339 -16.09 2.45 -16.97
CA SER A 339 -14.91 1.94 -16.27
C SER A 339 -15.23 1.64 -14.81
N ALA A 340 -14.87 0.46 -14.34
CA ALA A 340 -14.96 0.05 -12.95
C ALA A 340 -13.56 -0.11 -12.34
N ALA A 341 -13.34 0.47 -11.16
CA ALA A 341 -12.14 0.34 -10.36
C ALA A 341 -12.51 -0.17 -8.95
N GLY A 342 -11.98 -1.33 -8.58
CA GLY A 342 -12.20 -1.95 -7.26
C GLY A 342 -10.94 -1.92 -6.41
N ALA A 343 -11.07 -1.56 -5.13
CA ALA A 343 -9.97 -1.53 -4.16
C ALA A 343 -10.20 -2.49 -2.98
N LYS A 344 -9.12 -3.16 -2.56
CA LYS A 344 -9.00 -3.96 -1.32
C LYS A 344 -7.68 -3.62 -0.59
N GLU A 345 -7.42 -4.25 0.55
CA GLU A 345 -6.22 -4.03 1.39
C GLU A 345 -4.89 -4.35 0.69
N GLN A 346 -4.89 -5.34 -0.23
CA GLN A 346 -3.71 -5.76 -0.98
C GLN A 346 -3.50 -4.94 -2.26
N VAL A 347 -2.27 -5.02 -2.81
CA VAL A 347 -1.81 -4.34 -4.04
C VAL A 347 -2.64 -4.70 -5.29
N ASP A 348 -3.50 -5.73 -5.22
CA ASP A 348 -4.35 -6.14 -6.34
C ASP A 348 -5.60 -5.26 -6.44
N SER A 349 -5.48 -4.17 -7.21
CA SER A 349 -6.62 -3.37 -7.67
C SER A 349 -7.33 -4.08 -8.83
N PHE A 350 -8.66 -4.11 -8.82
CA PHE A 350 -9.45 -4.57 -9.96
C PHE A 350 -9.71 -3.42 -10.92
N ARG A 351 -9.59 -3.67 -12.24
CA ARG A 351 -10.01 -2.73 -13.28
C ARG A 351 -10.71 -3.49 -14.41
N ALA A 352 -11.85 -2.98 -14.84
CA ALA A 352 -12.53 -3.47 -16.03
C ALA A 352 -13.24 -2.34 -16.76
N THR A 353 -13.45 -2.54 -18.05
CA THR A 353 -14.21 -1.63 -18.91
C THR A 353 -15.24 -2.40 -19.71
N SER A 354 -16.39 -1.77 -19.97
CA SER A 354 -17.43 -2.31 -20.85
C SER A 354 -17.99 -1.20 -21.74
N LEU A 355 -18.61 -1.58 -22.86
CA LEU A 355 -19.32 -0.66 -23.74
C LEU A 355 -20.83 -0.90 -23.60
N THR A 356 -21.62 0.15 -23.73
CA THR A 356 -23.07 0.00 -23.84
C THR A 356 -23.49 -0.58 -25.17
N ASP A 357 -24.54 -1.41 -25.16
CA ASP A 357 -25.25 -1.85 -26.36
C ASP A 357 -26.14 -0.72 -26.95
N GLU A 358 -26.86 -1.03 -28.02
CA GLU A 358 -27.81 -0.10 -28.69
C GLU A 358 -28.94 0.39 -27.77
N SER A 359 -29.32 -0.44 -26.80
CA SER A 359 -30.32 -0.10 -25.78
C SER A 359 -29.73 0.64 -24.57
N GLY A 360 -28.43 0.99 -24.64
CA GLY A 360 -27.70 1.70 -23.61
C GLY A 360 -27.31 0.83 -22.40
N ARG A 361 -27.47 -0.49 -22.46
CA ARG A 361 -27.20 -1.39 -21.32
C ARG A 361 -25.75 -1.84 -21.30
N TYR A 362 -25.22 -2.08 -20.12
CA TYR A 362 -23.87 -2.62 -19.93
C TYR A 362 -23.83 -3.68 -18.82
N THR A 363 -22.84 -4.56 -18.92
CA THR A 363 -22.47 -5.51 -17.87
C THR A 363 -20.95 -5.53 -17.70
N ILE A 364 -20.49 -5.56 -16.44
CA ILE A 364 -19.09 -5.74 -16.05
C ILE A 364 -19.02 -6.91 -15.06
N LYS A 365 -18.25 -7.96 -15.37
CA LYS A 365 -17.91 -9.01 -14.40
C LYS A 365 -16.81 -8.48 -13.48
N ALA A 366 -17.10 -8.32 -12.20
CA ALA A 366 -16.24 -7.60 -11.26
C ALA A 366 -15.85 -8.45 -10.05
N ALA A 367 -14.64 -8.25 -9.55
CA ALA A 367 -14.11 -9.01 -8.43
C ALA A 367 -14.86 -8.71 -7.11
N PRO A 368 -15.33 -9.71 -6.35
CA PRO A 368 -16.01 -9.47 -5.07
C PRO A 368 -15.05 -8.95 -3.98
N GLY A 369 -15.56 -8.63 -2.79
CA GLY A 369 -14.77 -8.23 -1.62
C GLY A 369 -14.05 -6.87 -1.74
N ARG A 370 -14.49 -6.01 -2.66
CA ARG A 370 -13.83 -4.73 -3.00
C ARG A 370 -14.79 -3.56 -2.92
N VAL A 371 -14.28 -2.38 -2.57
CA VAL A 371 -15.00 -1.10 -2.67
C VAL A 371 -14.84 -0.55 -4.08
N TYR A 372 -15.95 -0.15 -4.71
CA TYR A 372 -15.96 0.23 -6.12
C TYR A 372 -16.10 1.74 -6.39
N LEU A 373 -15.47 2.16 -7.48
CA LEU A 373 -15.73 3.39 -8.22
C LEU A 373 -16.08 2.97 -9.66
N ILE A 374 -17.27 3.33 -10.13
CA ILE A 374 -17.69 3.15 -11.52
C ILE A 374 -17.97 4.52 -12.12
N VAL A 375 -17.34 4.78 -13.27
CA VAL A 375 -17.39 6.06 -13.96
C VAL A 375 -17.78 5.86 -15.42
N VAL A 376 -18.49 6.85 -15.94
CA VAL A 376 -18.67 7.05 -17.38
C VAL A 376 -18.00 8.36 -17.74
N ASN A 377 -17.01 8.31 -18.62
CA ASN A 377 -16.29 9.49 -19.06
C ASN A 377 -15.66 9.29 -20.44
N ASN A 378 -15.91 10.23 -21.35
CA ASN A 378 -15.17 10.39 -22.59
C ASN A 378 -15.03 11.89 -22.89
N ARG A 379 -14.54 12.25 -24.09
CA ARG A 379 -14.32 13.66 -24.46
C ARG A 379 -15.59 14.50 -24.46
N LYS A 380 -16.75 13.90 -24.77
CA LYS A 380 -18.04 14.59 -24.96
C LYS A 380 -18.94 14.46 -23.73
N TRP A 381 -18.98 13.28 -23.13
CA TRP A 381 -19.97 12.88 -22.15
C TRP A 381 -19.31 12.38 -20.87
N SER A 382 -19.93 12.73 -19.75
CA SER A 382 -19.58 12.23 -18.43
C SER A 382 -20.82 12.01 -17.57
N SER A 383 -20.65 11.39 -16.40
CA SER A 383 -21.73 11.24 -15.41
C SER A 383 -21.22 11.47 -13.99
N THR A 384 -22.16 11.56 -13.05
CA THR A 384 -21.89 11.29 -11.63
C THR A 384 -21.42 9.85 -11.45
N PRO A 385 -20.35 9.59 -10.67
CA PRO A 385 -19.87 8.24 -10.44
C PRO A 385 -20.77 7.44 -9.48
N HIS A 386 -20.85 6.13 -9.71
CA HIS A 386 -21.32 5.20 -8.68
C HIS A 386 -20.14 4.81 -7.79
N THR A 387 -20.24 5.06 -6.48
CA THR A 387 -19.18 4.72 -5.53
C THR A 387 -19.72 4.55 -4.10
N GLY A 388 -18.91 3.97 -3.21
CA GLY A 388 -19.30 3.75 -1.81
C GLY A 388 -20.17 2.51 -1.60
N PHE A 389 -19.90 1.44 -2.36
CA PHE A 389 -20.51 0.13 -2.16
C PHE A 389 -19.46 -0.97 -2.31
N VAL A 390 -19.76 -2.12 -1.71
CA VAL A 390 -18.97 -3.36 -1.80
C VAL A 390 -19.73 -4.37 -2.64
N LEU A 391 -19.00 -5.05 -3.53
CA LEU A 391 -19.54 -6.19 -4.27
C LEU A 391 -19.30 -7.48 -3.47
N LYS A 392 -20.35 -8.20 -3.10
CA LYS A 392 -20.24 -9.46 -2.34
C LYS A 392 -20.15 -10.67 -3.28
N PRO A 393 -19.46 -11.76 -2.88
CA PRO A 393 -19.46 -13.01 -3.64
C PRO A 393 -20.88 -13.49 -3.96
N GLY A 394 -21.13 -13.92 -5.20
CA GLY A 394 -22.43 -14.46 -5.64
C GLY A 394 -23.59 -13.46 -5.69
N MET A 395 -23.39 -12.19 -5.33
CA MET A 395 -24.47 -11.18 -5.25
C MET A 395 -24.33 -10.12 -6.34
N PRO A 396 -24.92 -10.31 -7.54
CA PRO A 396 -24.86 -9.33 -8.61
C PRO A 396 -25.57 -8.03 -8.22
N ILE A 397 -25.08 -6.91 -8.75
CA ILE A 397 -25.73 -5.60 -8.60
C ILE A 397 -26.29 -5.16 -9.96
N GLN A 398 -27.57 -4.84 -9.97
CA GLN A 398 -28.30 -4.35 -11.14
C GLN A 398 -28.72 -2.89 -10.93
N ASN A 399 -29.16 -2.23 -12.01
CA ASN A 399 -29.68 -0.86 -12.01
C ASN A 399 -28.65 0.20 -11.55
N LEU A 400 -27.38 0.00 -11.89
CA LEU A 400 -26.32 1.00 -11.74
C LEU A 400 -26.40 2.01 -12.90
N ASP A 401 -27.53 2.70 -13.00
CA ASP A 401 -27.83 3.52 -14.16
C ASP A 401 -27.08 4.86 -14.14
N PHE A 402 -26.72 5.35 -15.32
CA PHE A 402 -26.05 6.63 -15.51
C PHE A 402 -26.89 7.54 -16.40
N LYS A 403 -26.99 8.81 -16.01
CA LYS A 403 -27.45 9.90 -16.87
C LYS A 403 -26.25 10.73 -17.30
N LEU A 404 -26.06 10.86 -18.61
CA LEU A 404 -24.95 11.61 -19.17
C LEU A 404 -25.22 13.12 -19.15
N ARG A 405 -24.13 13.87 -19.02
CA ARG A 405 -24.03 15.32 -19.22
C ARG A 405 -22.78 15.64 -20.02
N PRO A 406 -22.64 16.84 -20.61
CA PRO A 406 -21.38 17.27 -21.21
C PRO A 406 -20.22 17.17 -20.21
N ALA A 407 -19.07 16.66 -20.64
CA ALA A 407 -17.89 16.52 -19.79
C ALA A 407 -17.27 17.87 -19.44
N THR A 408 -16.68 17.96 -18.25
CA THR A 408 -15.97 19.15 -17.78
C THR A 408 -14.56 19.17 -18.37
N ARG A 409 -14.20 20.26 -19.06
CA ARG A 409 -12.87 20.45 -19.64
C ARG A 409 -11.88 20.91 -18.59
N ILE A 410 -10.85 20.11 -18.34
CA ILE A 410 -9.71 20.50 -17.51
C ILE A 410 -8.56 20.86 -18.43
N PHE A 411 -8.04 22.08 -18.31
CA PHE A 411 -6.99 22.59 -19.19
C PHE A 411 -5.98 23.44 -18.45
N GLY A 412 -4.89 23.79 -19.10
CA GLY A 412 -3.91 24.74 -18.58
C GLY A 412 -2.60 24.65 -19.34
N ARG A 413 -1.53 25.20 -18.76
CA ARG A 413 -0.18 25.10 -19.30
C ARG A 413 0.87 24.75 -18.25
N VAL A 414 1.96 24.18 -18.73
CA VAL A 414 3.21 24.00 -17.99
C VAL A 414 4.25 24.93 -18.57
N ALA A 415 4.78 25.81 -17.73
CA ALA A 415 5.80 26.77 -18.12
C ALA A 415 6.83 26.95 -16.99
N VAL A 416 8.10 27.15 -17.32
CA VAL A 416 9.20 27.10 -16.34
C VAL A 416 9.96 28.40 -16.24
N GLY A 417 10.36 28.75 -15.01
CA GLY A 417 11.19 29.93 -14.73
C GLY A 417 10.47 31.27 -14.93
N SER A 418 11.18 32.36 -14.67
CA SER A 418 10.62 33.72 -14.71
C SER A 418 10.14 34.17 -16.09
N GLN A 419 10.67 33.58 -17.16
CA GLN A 419 10.25 33.85 -18.55
C GLN A 419 9.07 32.99 -19.00
N HIS A 420 8.58 32.07 -18.15
CA HIS A 420 7.47 31.16 -18.46
C HIS A 420 7.65 30.38 -19.78
N GLU A 421 8.85 29.83 -19.97
CA GLU A 421 9.20 29.00 -21.12
C GLU A 421 8.32 27.75 -21.18
N PRO A 422 7.66 27.44 -22.31
CA PRO A 422 6.74 26.30 -22.40
C PRO A 422 7.47 24.95 -22.30
N VAL A 423 6.86 24.00 -21.60
CA VAL A 423 7.42 22.64 -21.45
C VAL A 423 6.63 21.65 -22.30
N LYS A 424 7.22 21.15 -23.39
CA LYS A 424 6.63 20.13 -24.27
C LYS A 424 6.69 18.72 -23.66
N GLY A 425 5.62 17.94 -23.83
CA GLY A 425 5.60 16.52 -23.49
C GLY A 425 5.53 16.21 -21.98
N GLN A 426 5.30 17.22 -21.14
CA GLN A 426 5.11 17.05 -19.70
C GLN A 426 3.85 16.23 -19.45
N ARG A 427 3.98 15.15 -18.68
CA ARG A 427 2.84 14.32 -18.27
C ARG A 427 2.02 15.03 -17.20
N ILE A 428 0.71 15.11 -17.43
CA ILE A 428 -0.29 15.56 -16.46
C ILE A 428 -1.19 14.39 -16.13
N GLU A 429 -1.47 14.19 -14.85
CA GLU A 429 -2.33 13.12 -14.34
C GLU A 429 -3.42 13.72 -13.46
N ILE A 430 -4.65 13.23 -13.62
CA ILE A 430 -5.77 13.52 -12.73
C ILE A 430 -6.23 12.21 -12.11
N TYR A 431 -6.14 12.13 -10.79
CA TYR A 431 -6.64 11.01 -10.03
C TYR A 431 -8.07 11.31 -9.62
N GLN A 432 -9.01 10.45 -9.98
CA GLN A 432 -10.40 10.51 -9.52
C GLN A 432 -10.61 9.50 -8.39
N TYR A 433 -11.19 9.95 -7.29
CA TYR A 433 -11.38 9.18 -6.09
C TYR A 433 -12.84 8.82 -5.86
N GLY A 434 -13.10 7.55 -5.56
CA GLY A 434 -14.36 7.11 -4.98
C GLY A 434 -14.40 7.32 -3.47
N LYS A 435 -15.55 7.01 -2.86
CA LYS A 435 -15.69 7.02 -1.40
C LYS A 435 -14.83 5.92 -0.79
N SER A 436 -14.09 6.26 0.26
CA SER A 436 -13.39 5.25 1.05
C SER A 436 -14.36 4.40 1.87
N ILE A 437 -13.90 3.24 2.34
CA ILE A 437 -14.71 2.36 3.22
C ILE A 437 -15.14 3.06 4.53
N ASN A 438 -14.38 4.07 4.98
CA ASN A 438 -14.62 4.79 6.22
C ASN A 438 -15.64 5.93 6.06
N GLU A 439 -15.91 6.37 4.84
CA GLU A 439 -16.93 7.37 4.54
C GLU A 439 -18.31 6.68 4.53
N LYS A 440 -18.82 6.33 5.73
CA LYS A 440 -20.14 5.73 6.04
C LYS A 440 -20.83 5.16 4.78
N LEU A 441 -20.48 3.92 4.38
CA LEU A 441 -21.16 3.20 3.30
C LEU A 441 -22.64 3.06 3.69
N GLY A 442 -23.53 3.88 3.13
CA GLY A 442 -24.92 3.95 3.59
C GLY A 442 -25.62 2.59 3.54
N LYS A 443 -26.21 2.15 4.66
CA LYS A 443 -27.15 1.02 4.91
C LYS A 443 -26.99 -0.32 4.14
N ARG A 444 -25.98 -0.51 3.28
CA ARG A 444 -25.72 -1.74 2.49
C ARG A 444 -24.46 -2.50 2.92
N ALA A 445 -23.78 -2.04 3.96
CA ALA A 445 -22.60 -2.67 4.51
C ALA A 445 -22.95 -3.54 5.72
N ASP A 446 -23.76 -4.57 5.50
CA ASP A 446 -24.05 -5.59 6.51
C ASP A 446 -23.10 -6.77 6.27
N GLY A 447 -22.21 -7.07 7.21
CA GLY A 447 -21.49 -8.34 7.28
C GLY A 447 -20.00 -8.30 6.91
N ASP A 448 -19.18 -8.50 7.95
CA ASP A 448 -17.91 -9.23 8.00
C ASP A 448 -16.88 -9.03 6.87
N LEU A 449 -16.59 -7.76 6.55
CA LEU A 449 -15.33 -7.43 5.90
C LEU A 449 -14.31 -7.10 7.00
N SER A 450 -13.41 -8.04 7.26
CA SER A 450 -12.25 -7.87 8.14
C SER A 450 -11.20 -6.92 7.53
N ILE A 451 -11.61 -5.73 7.07
CA ILE A 451 -10.73 -4.72 6.51
C ILE A 451 -10.13 -3.94 7.68
N ARG A 452 -8.91 -4.32 8.09
CA ARG A 452 -8.24 -3.75 9.28
C ARG A 452 -7.41 -2.48 8.99
N ILE A 453 -7.47 -1.92 7.76
CA ILE A 453 -6.70 -0.73 7.36
C ILE A 453 -7.60 0.44 6.96
N ASN A 454 -7.35 1.61 7.55
CA ASN A 454 -8.11 2.86 7.43
C ASN A 454 -8.05 3.57 6.04
N TRP A 455 -7.56 2.94 4.97
CA TRP A 455 -7.19 3.63 3.72
C TRP A 455 -7.56 2.89 2.42
N VAL A 456 -8.60 2.06 2.42
CA VAL A 456 -9.11 1.46 1.17
C VAL A 456 -10.00 2.48 0.44
N ARG A 457 -9.48 3.03 -0.67
CA ARG A 457 -10.19 3.98 -1.53
C ARG A 457 -10.01 3.63 -3.02
N PRO A 458 -11.08 3.33 -3.77
CA PRO A 458 -10.96 3.08 -5.20
C PRO A 458 -10.63 4.36 -5.96
N LEU A 459 -9.82 4.23 -7.01
CA LEU A 459 -9.41 5.36 -7.85
C LEU A 459 -9.25 4.97 -9.31
N THR A 460 -9.46 5.95 -10.19
CA THR A 460 -9.05 5.88 -11.60
C THR A 460 -8.14 7.06 -11.95
N VAL A 461 -7.35 6.92 -13.01
CA VAL A 461 -6.36 7.93 -13.42
C VAL A 461 -6.61 8.33 -14.86
N HIS A 462 -6.76 9.62 -15.09
CA HIS A 462 -6.81 10.25 -16.41
C HIS A 462 -5.45 10.88 -16.66
N SER A 463 -4.92 10.80 -17.88
CA SER A 463 -3.60 11.39 -18.18
C SER A 463 -3.51 11.98 -19.58
N THR A 464 -2.70 13.01 -19.71
CA THR A 464 -2.37 13.67 -20.99
C THR A 464 -0.93 14.16 -20.97
N LYS A 465 -0.46 14.71 -22.09
CA LYS A 465 0.83 15.39 -22.18
C LYS A 465 0.66 16.80 -22.75
N THR A 466 1.53 17.70 -22.37
CA THR A 466 1.55 19.04 -22.95
C THR A 466 2.03 19.05 -24.41
N ASP A 467 1.47 19.95 -25.19
CA ASP A 467 1.86 20.24 -26.58
C ASP A 467 3.14 21.10 -26.66
N GLU A 468 3.50 21.56 -27.86
CA GLU A 468 4.70 22.37 -28.10
C GLU A 468 4.68 23.74 -27.38
N ASN A 469 3.48 24.25 -27.08
CA ASN A 469 3.27 25.51 -26.36
C ASN A 469 3.10 25.28 -24.85
N GLY A 470 3.36 24.05 -24.38
CA GLY A 470 3.20 23.65 -22.99
C GLY A 470 1.73 23.53 -22.56
N LYS A 471 0.76 23.59 -23.48
CA LYS A 471 -0.68 23.53 -23.16
C LYS A 471 -1.14 22.09 -23.07
N TYR A 472 -2.14 21.83 -22.24
CA TYR A 472 -2.79 20.53 -22.14
C TYR A 472 -4.29 20.68 -21.94
N GLU A 473 -5.04 19.65 -22.35
CA GLU A 473 -6.44 19.48 -22.01
C GLU A 473 -6.79 18.00 -21.79
N LEU A 474 -7.79 17.77 -20.95
CA LEU A 474 -8.43 16.48 -20.73
C LEU A 474 -9.86 16.72 -20.20
N PHE A 475 -10.69 15.68 -20.17
CA PHE A 475 -12.11 15.80 -19.84
C PHE A 475 -12.47 14.85 -18.71
N VAL A 476 -13.23 15.33 -17.73
CA VAL A 476 -13.66 14.54 -16.56
C VAL A 476 -15.14 14.74 -16.25
N GLY A 477 -15.72 13.77 -15.54
CA GLY A 477 -17.06 13.87 -14.95
C GLY A 477 -17.08 14.47 -13.57
N ASP A 478 -18.21 14.32 -12.88
CA ASP A 478 -18.33 14.77 -11.50
C ASP A 478 -17.47 13.92 -10.56
N GLY A 479 -17.12 14.50 -9.42
CA GLY A 479 -16.49 13.78 -8.33
C GLY A 479 -15.31 14.52 -7.73
N ARG A 480 -14.50 13.75 -7.00
CA ARG A 480 -13.34 14.23 -6.26
C ARG A 480 -12.07 13.88 -6.98
N PHE A 481 -11.18 14.86 -7.13
CA PHE A 481 -9.98 14.71 -7.92
C PHE A 481 -8.76 15.28 -7.21
N ASP A 482 -7.59 14.77 -7.58
CA ASP A 482 -6.37 15.55 -7.52
C ASP A 482 -5.74 15.68 -8.91
N ILE A 483 -5.04 16.77 -9.17
CA ILE A 483 -4.25 16.99 -10.38
C ILE A 483 -2.76 17.07 -10.05
N ARG A 484 -1.96 16.39 -10.86
CA ARG A 484 -0.51 16.23 -10.70
C ARG A 484 0.18 16.56 -12.01
N GLY A 485 1.11 17.52 -11.95
CA GLY A 485 1.95 17.93 -13.08
C GLY A 485 3.44 17.60 -12.86
N PRO A 486 4.37 18.50 -13.20
CA PRO A 486 5.78 18.38 -12.85
C PRO A 486 5.98 17.99 -11.38
N THR A 487 7.01 17.19 -11.08
CA THR A 487 7.23 16.72 -9.71
C THR A 487 7.65 17.82 -8.73
N GLN A 488 8.02 19.00 -9.22
CA GLN A 488 8.29 20.22 -8.45
C GLN A 488 7.03 20.88 -7.92
N SER A 489 5.87 20.59 -8.50
CA SER A 489 4.62 21.25 -8.17
C SER A 489 3.80 20.42 -7.21
N ASP A 490 3.15 21.12 -6.29
CA ASP A 490 2.21 20.51 -5.36
C ASP A 490 1.05 19.82 -6.08
N THR A 491 0.55 18.78 -5.45
CA THR A 491 -0.71 18.16 -5.83
C THR A 491 -1.85 19.08 -5.41
N ARG A 492 -2.80 19.34 -6.31
CA ARG A 492 -3.98 20.16 -6.01
C ARG A 492 -5.23 19.30 -6.03
N GLU A 493 -5.97 19.28 -4.92
CA GLU A 493 -7.27 18.64 -4.83
C GLU A 493 -8.38 19.58 -5.33
N PHE A 494 -9.40 19.02 -5.98
CA PHE A 494 -10.58 19.76 -6.43
C PHE A 494 -11.79 18.84 -6.60
N GLU A 495 -12.99 19.42 -6.59
CA GLU A 495 -14.23 18.71 -6.92
C GLU A 495 -14.84 19.28 -8.21
N VAL A 496 -15.56 18.45 -8.95
CA VAL A 496 -16.33 18.84 -10.14
C VAL A 496 -17.81 18.56 -9.90
N HIS A 497 -18.65 19.55 -10.20
CA HIS A 497 -20.11 19.54 -10.01
C HIS A 497 -20.86 20.05 -11.25
N GLY A 498 -20.44 19.62 -12.44
CA GLY A 498 -21.12 19.98 -13.69
C GLY A 498 -20.64 21.26 -14.36
N GLU A 499 -19.65 21.97 -13.82
CA GLU A 499 -19.11 23.15 -14.50
C GLU A 499 -18.49 22.81 -15.88
N ARG A 500 -18.45 23.79 -16.78
CA ARG A 500 -17.99 23.60 -18.16
C ARG A 500 -16.48 23.40 -18.24
N GLU A 501 -15.71 24.18 -17.50
CA GLU A 501 -14.26 24.16 -17.58
C GLU A 501 -13.56 24.56 -16.27
N ARG A 502 -12.33 24.08 -16.08
CA ARG A 502 -11.40 24.52 -15.03
C ARG A 502 -9.98 24.61 -15.56
N GLU A 503 -9.29 25.66 -15.16
CA GLU A 503 -7.90 25.90 -15.52
C GLU A 503 -6.93 25.56 -14.39
N PHE A 504 -5.85 24.85 -14.71
CA PHE A 504 -4.76 24.53 -13.78
C PHE A 504 -3.41 24.78 -14.44
N ASN A 505 -2.77 25.90 -14.10
CA ASN A 505 -1.42 26.19 -14.57
C ASN A 505 -0.37 25.61 -13.63
N PHE A 506 0.74 25.14 -14.20
CA PHE A 506 1.93 24.68 -13.48
C PHE A 506 3.10 25.57 -13.88
N LEU A 507 3.57 26.37 -12.93
CA LEU A 507 4.61 27.37 -13.14
C LEU A 507 5.82 27.10 -12.23
N PRO A 508 6.51 25.95 -12.34
CA PRO A 508 7.68 25.68 -11.51
C PRO A 508 8.81 26.67 -11.79
N ASP A 509 9.51 27.10 -10.73
CA ASP A 509 10.65 28.03 -10.84
C ASP A 509 11.83 27.46 -11.62
N ARG A 510 11.91 26.14 -11.75
CA ARG A 510 13.07 25.42 -12.29
C ARG A 510 12.68 24.21 -13.14
N PRO A 511 13.50 23.83 -14.14
CA PRO A 511 13.30 22.62 -14.92
C PRO A 511 13.24 21.37 -14.05
N GLU A 512 12.47 20.37 -14.51
CA GLU A 512 12.27 19.16 -13.72
C GLU A 512 13.56 18.36 -13.50
N LYS A 513 14.45 18.41 -14.49
CA LYS A 513 15.73 17.73 -14.52
C LYS A 513 16.89 18.69 -14.71
N GLY A 514 18.08 18.26 -14.29
CA GLY A 514 19.33 18.98 -14.49
C GLY A 514 20.52 18.06 -14.40
N ILE A 515 21.68 18.54 -14.86
CA ILE A 515 22.95 17.83 -14.74
C ILE A 515 23.61 18.15 -13.41
N LEU A 516 24.02 17.10 -12.70
CA LEU A 516 24.93 17.16 -11.57
C LEU A 516 26.30 16.62 -12.01
N SER A 517 27.35 17.39 -11.78
CA SER A 517 28.73 16.93 -11.89
C SER A 517 29.33 16.79 -10.51
N GLY A 518 30.18 15.80 -10.27
CA GLY A 518 30.79 15.69 -8.96
C GLY A 518 32.05 14.86 -8.93
N THR A 519 32.71 14.93 -7.79
CA THR A 519 33.93 14.17 -7.51
C THR A 519 33.77 13.36 -6.23
N VAL A 520 34.32 12.15 -6.23
CA VAL A 520 34.45 11.31 -5.05
C VAL A 520 35.91 11.24 -4.69
N VAL A 521 36.20 11.55 -3.44
CA VAL A 521 37.58 11.59 -2.92
C VAL A 521 37.66 10.92 -1.56
N THR A 522 38.86 10.60 -1.10
CA THR A 522 39.14 10.28 0.31
C THR A 522 38.90 11.50 1.21
N GLY A 523 39.09 11.32 2.52
CA GLY A 523 39.08 12.39 3.52
C GLY A 523 40.17 13.46 3.30
N ASP A 524 40.76 13.95 4.38
CA ASP A 524 41.82 14.96 4.30
C ASP A 524 43.21 14.28 4.46
N PRO A 525 44.16 14.39 3.50
CA PRO A 525 44.05 15.10 2.22
C PRO A 525 43.21 14.36 1.16
N PRO A 526 42.56 15.08 0.24
CA PRO A 526 41.71 14.49 -0.79
C PRO A 526 42.50 13.77 -1.87
N GLN A 527 42.19 12.50 -2.09
CA GLN A 527 42.65 11.69 -3.21
C GLN A 527 41.45 11.18 -4.00
N SER A 528 41.50 11.21 -5.33
CA SER A 528 40.41 10.74 -6.20
C SER A 528 40.15 9.24 -6.03
N ILE A 529 38.87 8.84 -6.05
CA ILE A 529 38.47 7.43 -5.96
C ILE A 529 37.77 7.01 -7.26
N SER A 530 38.44 6.14 -8.02
CA SER A 530 37.88 5.54 -9.23
C SER A 530 36.82 4.49 -8.91
N ASP A 531 35.90 4.28 -9.86
CA ASP A 531 34.89 3.21 -9.83
C ASP A 531 34.03 3.19 -8.54
N ALA A 532 33.96 4.33 -7.84
CA ALA A 532 33.08 4.53 -6.70
C ALA A 532 31.63 4.54 -7.19
N GLU A 533 30.76 3.86 -6.48
CA GLU A 533 29.34 3.84 -6.79
C GLU A 533 28.61 4.91 -5.98
N ILE A 534 27.81 5.74 -6.66
CA ILE A 534 26.96 6.76 -6.05
C ILE A 534 25.50 6.35 -6.20
N THR A 535 24.76 6.37 -5.10
CA THR A 535 23.29 6.27 -5.05
C THR A 535 22.69 7.55 -4.47
N GLY A 536 21.65 8.08 -5.10
CA GLY A 536 20.93 9.27 -4.65
C GLY A 536 19.47 8.98 -4.35
N VAL A 537 19.02 9.35 -3.15
CA VAL A 537 17.62 9.23 -2.71
C VAL A 537 17.01 10.63 -2.64
N TYR A 538 15.95 10.87 -3.42
CA TYR A 538 15.26 12.15 -3.43
C TYR A 538 14.39 12.32 -2.18
N ARG A 539 14.43 13.51 -1.56
CA ARG A 539 13.44 13.95 -0.56
C ARG A 539 12.14 14.42 -1.22
N ALA A 540 11.65 13.62 -2.15
CA ALA A 540 10.43 13.90 -2.91
C ALA A 540 9.79 12.59 -3.36
N SER A 541 8.68 12.22 -2.73
CA SER A 541 7.96 10.96 -2.98
C SER A 541 7.58 10.75 -4.46
N ARG A 542 7.30 11.83 -5.18
CA ARG A 542 6.94 11.83 -6.61
C ARG A 542 8.15 11.80 -7.55
N ALA A 543 9.38 11.95 -7.05
CA ALA A 543 10.57 11.97 -7.89
C ALA A 543 10.90 10.60 -8.54
N GLY A 544 10.33 9.49 -8.05
CA GLY A 544 10.53 8.16 -8.61
C GLY A 544 11.75 7.46 -8.03
N GLY A 545 12.37 6.56 -8.80
CA GLY A 545 13.45 5.69 -8.32
C GLY A 545 14.76 6.41 -8.01
N ASP A 546 15.57 5.79 -7.14
CA ASP A 546 16.87 6.30 -6.70
C ASP A 546 17.84 6.49 -7.90
N MET A 547 18.58 7.60 -7.90
CA MET A 547 19.63 7.91 -8.87
C MET A 547 20.82 6.99 -8.65
N ARG A 548 21.46 6.46 -9.71
CA ARG A 548 22.75 5.77 -9.60
C ARG A 548 23.73 6.23 -10.68
N CYS A 549 25.01 6.32 -10.33
CA CYS A 549 26.11 6.57 -11.26
C CYS A 549 27.45 6.09 -10.68
N GLN A 550 28.50 6.05 -11.50
CA GLN A 550 29.86 5.69 -11.08
C GLN A 550 30.89 6.78 -11.43
N THR A 551 32.00 6.81 -10.68
CA THR A 551 33.14 7.68 -11.02
C THR A 551 34.01 7.10 -12.12
N ASP A 552 34.63 7.98 -12.91
CA ASP A 552 35.74 7.61 -13.79
C ASP A 552 37.05 7.39 -13.03
N GLN A 553 38.11 7.05 -13.75
CA GLN A 553 39.46 6.87 -13.20
C GLN A 553 40.02 8.10 -12.47
N ALA A 554 39.49 9.30 -12.74
CA ALA A 554 39.86 10.53 -12.05
C ALA A 554 38.93 10.87 -10.87
N GLY A 555 38.05 9.94 -10.48
CA GLY A 555 37.08 10.12 -9.40
C GLY A 555 35.90 11.02 -9.75
N ARG A 556 35.59 11.25 -11.03
CA ARG A 556 34.56 12.21 -11.47
C ARG A 556 33.33 11.52 -12.06
N PHE A 557 32.14 11.98 -11.70
CA PHE A 557 30.86 11.50 -12.25
C PHE A 557 30.04 12.65 -12.87
N LYS A 558 29.11 12.30 -13.78
CA LYS A 558 28.17 13.23 -14.41
C LYS A 558 26.83 12.55 -14.66
N VAL A 559 25.79 13.04 -14.00
CA VAL A 559 24.47 12.40 -13.98
C VAL A 559 23.35 13.42 -14.21
N GLU A 560 22.38 13.06 -15.04
CA GLU A 560 21.10 13.76 -15.15
C GLU A 560 20.17 13.27 -14.04
N ARG A 561 19.71 14.20 -13.20
CA ARG A 561 18.86 13.93 -12.05
C ARG A 561 17.61 14.80 -12.09
N LYS A 562 16.60 14.42 -11.31
CA LYS A 562 15.53 15.36 -10.96
C LYS A 562 16.04 16.40 -9.97
N ARG A 563 15.59 17.64 -10.12
CA ARG A 563 16.04 18.79 -9.31
C ARG A 563 15.24 18.89 -8.02
N HIS A 564 15.45 17.91 -7.13
CA HIS A 564 14.95 17.86 -5.76
C HIS A 564 16.12 17.85 -4.77
N ARG A 565 15.86 18.13 -3.48
CA ARG A 565 16.82 17.79 -2.42
C ARG A 565 17.12 16.30 -2.47
N THR A 566 18.39 15.94 -2.41
CA THR A 566 18.84 14.56 -2.64
C THR A 566 19.92 14.19 -1.64
N VAL A 567 19.74 13.07 -0.95
CA VAL A 567 20.79 12.47 -0.11
C VAL A 567 21.61 11.53 -1.01
N LEU A 568 22.89 11.84 -1.16
CA LEU A 568 23.85 11.07 -1.93
C LEU A 568 24.67 10.20 -0.99
N TYR A 569 24.78 8.92 -1.34
CA TYR A 569 25.65 7.95 -0.71
C TYR A 569 26.65 7.47 -1.75
N ALA A 570 27.94 7.58 -1.46
CA ALA A 570 29.00 7.03 -2.28
C ALA A 570 29.76 5.96 -1.51
N ARG A 571 30.18 4.90 -2.21
CA ARG A 571 31.02 3.83 -1.66
C ARG A 571 32.15 3.46 -2.61
N SER A 572 33.31 3.12 -2.07
CA SER A 572 34.41 2.54 -2.83
C SER A 572 34.03 1.15 -3.37
N GLN A 573 34.71 0.72 -4.44
CA GLN A 573 34.46 -0.59 -5.07
C GLN A 573 34.67 -1.77 -4.08
N ASP A 574 35.65 -1.66 -3.19
CA ASP A 574 35.93 -2.63 -2.13
C ASP A 574 34.99 -2.51 -0.91
N GLN A 575 34.08 -1.53 -0.91
CA GLN A 575 33.10 -1.24 0.14
C GLN A 575 33.69 -0.93 1.53
N LYS A 576 34.99 -0.62 1.61
CA LYS A 576 35.67 -0.27 2.86
C LYS A 576 35.57 1.21 3.21
N GLN A 577 35.24 2.06 2.23
CA GLN A 577 35.04 3.48 2.43
C GLN A 577 33.68 3.91 1.90
N ALA A 578 33.01 4.80 2.64
CA ALA A 578 31.75 5.38 2.21
C ALA A 578 31.56 6.80 2.76
N GLY A 579 30.65 7.55 2.15
CA GLY A 579 30.34 8.92 2.51
C GLY A 579 28.89 9.26 2.17
N ILE A 580 28.27 10.11 3.00
CA ILE A 580 26.92 10.62 2.78
C ILE A 580 26.99 12.14 2.77
N VAL A 581 26.40 12.75 1.74
CA VAL A 581 26.20 14.20 1.64
C VAL A 581 24.77 14.49 1.18
N GLU A 582 24.27 15.67 1.50
CA GLU A 582 22.98 16.13 1.00
C GLU A 582 23.19 17.32 0.06
N ILE A 583 22.50 17.31 -1.08
CA ILE A 583 22.51 18.40 -2.06
C ILE A 583 21.12 19.01 -2.22
N GLY A 584 21.11 20.30 -2.52
CA GLY A 584 19.93 21.06 -2.89
C GLY A 584 19.44 20.76 -4.32
N PRO A 585 18.20 21.19 -4.63
CA PRO A 585 17.62 21.08 -5.98
C PRO A 585 18.39 21.86 -7.07
N ASP A 586 19.14 22.90 -6.70
CA ASP A 586 19.87 23.77 -7.65
C ASP A 586 21.36 23.49 -7.74
N ASP A 587 21.89 22.62 -6.88
CA ASP A 587 23.29 22.25 -6.88
C ASP A 587 23.66 21.56 -8.20
N LYS A 588 24.62 22.17 -8.89
CA LYS A 588 25.19 21.70 -10.16
C LYS A 588 26.46 20.89 -9.94
N THR A 589 27.12 21.09 -8.80
CA THR A 589 28.38 20.44 -8.44
C THR A 589 28.34 19.86 -7.03
N VAL A 590 29.03 18.75 -6.79
CA VAL A 590 29.19 18.17 -5.45
C VAL A 590 30.54 17.46 -5.29
N ARG A 591 31.12 17.52 -4.09
CA ARG A 591 32.26 16.70 -3.69
C ARG A 591 31.81 15.76 -2.58
N ILE A 592 32.02 14.45 -2.73
CA ILE A 592 31.64 13.44 -1.76
C ILE A 592 32.91 12.86 -1.11
N PRO A 593 33.23 13.22 0.15
CA PRO A 593 34.36 12.62 0.86
C PRO A 593 33.98 11.24 1.38
N LEU A 594 34.82 10.23 1.11
CA LEU A 594 34.71 8.90 1.69
C LEU A 594 35.59 8.77 2.92
N GLN A 595 35.09 8.04 3.90
CA GLN A 595 35.82 7.68 5.12
C GLN A 595 35.73 6.17 5.35
N PRO A 596 36.66 5.57 6.10
CA PRO A 596 36.55 4.17 6.51
C PRO A 596 35.20 3.90 7.18
N VAL A 597 34.51 2.85 6.74
CA VAL A 597 33.23 2.46 7.34
C VAL A 597 33.43 1.80 8.69
N GLY A 598 32.51 2.07 9.62
CA GLY A 598 32.44 1.40 10.91
C GLY A 598 31.53 0.17 10.92
N SER A 599 31.39 -0.43 12.09
CA SER A 599 30.44 -1.51 12.35
C SER A 599 29.81 -1.36 13.74
N ALA A 600 28.72 -2.08 13.99
CA ALA A 600 28.12 -2.18 15.32
C ALA A 600 27.72 -3.62 15.62
N ARG A 601 27.73 -4.00 16.90
CA ARG A 601 27.28 -5.30 17.38
C ARG A 601 26.39 -5.14 18.60
N GLY A 602 25.41 -6.02 18.74
CA GLY A 602 24.52 -6.07 19.90
C GLY A 602 24.01 -7.48 20.15
N GLN A 603 23.29 -7.65 21.25
CA GLN A 603 22.57 -8.87 21.58
C GLN A 603 21.09 -8.56 21.71
N LEU A 604 20.27 -9.18 20.86
CA LEU A 604 18.83 -9.02 20.84
C LEU A 604 18.19 -9.90 21.93
N ILE A 605 17.48 -9.28 22.87
CA ILE A 605 16.82 -9.96 23.99
C ILE A 605 15.31 -9.78 23.90
N ASP A 606 14.56 -10.86 24.03
CA ASP A 606 13.11 -10.82 24.10
C ASP A 606 12.66 -10.14 25.40
N ALA A 607 11.96 -9.02 25.28
CA ALA A 607 11.56 -8.19 26.42
C ALA A 607 10.56 -8.89 27.36
N ALA A 608 9.92 -9.97 26.93
CA ALA A 608 8.92 -10.68 27.72
C ALA A 608 9.54 -11.79 28.58
N THR A 609 10.51 -12.50 28.01
CA THR A 609 11.12 -13.69 28.59
C THR A 609 12.51 -13.47 29.15
N ASP A 610 13.11 -12.31 28.85
CA ASP A 610 14.49 -11.97 29.21
C ASP A 610 15.55 -12.89 28.55
N LYS A 611 15.16 -13.67 27.53
CA LYS A 611 16.03 -14.62 26.82
C LYS A 611 16.50 -14.07 25.47
N PRO A 612 17.63 -14.56 24.93
CA PRO A 612 18.06 -14.19 23.58
C PRO A 612 17.03 -14.49 22.50
N ALA A 613 16.75 -13.49 21.65
CA ALA A 613 15.82 -13.63 20.54
C ALA A 613 16.58 -14.11 19.29
N GLN A 614 16.33 -15.36 18.88
CA GLN A 614 17.12 -16.08 17.88
C GLN A 614 16.55 -15.94 16.47
N GLN A 615 17.42 -15.92 15.46
CA GLN A 615 17.06 -15.96 14.02
C GLN A 615 16.05 -14.88 13.63
N ARG A 616 16.15 -13.70 14.25
CA ARG A 616 15.26 -12.57 13.98
C ARG A 616 15.86 -11.69 12.89
N GLU A 617 15.07 -11.37 11.87
CA GLU A 617 15.47 -10.44 10.83
C GLU A 617 15.55 -9.02 11.38
N ILE A 618 16.70 -8.38 11.18
CA ILE A 618 16.99 -7.01 11.59
C ILE A 618 17.33 -6.22 10.33
N LYS A 619 16.64 -5.11 10.12
CA LYS A 619 16.97 -4.13 9.07
C LYS A 619 17.55 -2.89 9.72
N TYR A 620 18.61 -2.33 9.15
CA TYR A 620 19.21 -1.10 9.66
C TYR A 620 19.51 -0.12 8.54
N GLY A 621 19.51 1.17 8.85
CA GLY A 621 19.86 2.22 7.90
C GLY A 621 19.63 3.63 8.41
N VAL A 622 20.04 4.60 7.61
CA VAL A 622 19.77 6.02 7.81
C VAL A 622 18.34 6.32 7.37
N LYS A 623 17.57 7.03 8.19
CA LYS A 623 16.22 7.48 7.83
C LYS A 623 16.30 8.61 6.79
N VAL A 624 15.82 8.34 5.57
CA VAL A 624 15.68 9.37 4.53
C VAL A 624 14.21 9.62 4.28
N HIS A 625 13.74 10.81 4.66
CA HIS A 625 12.35 11.25 4.50
C HIS A 625 12.05 11.61 3.04
N TRP A 626 10.84 11.30 2.58
CA TRP A 626 10.41 11.54 1.18
C TRP A 626 9.81 12.93 0.94
N SER A 627 9.91 13.84 1.92
CA SER A 627 9.63 15.28 1.80
C SER A 627 10.21 16.00 3.03
N ASP A 628 10.19 17.34 3.01
CA ASP A 628 10.63 18.17 4.14
C ASP A 628 9.56 18.30 5.25
N HIS A 629 8.38 17.71 5.09
CA HIS A 629 7.35 17.72 6.14
C HIS A 629 7.75 16.87 7.36
N LYS A 630 7.48 17.38 8.57
CA LYS A 630 7.82 16.71 9.85
C LYS A 630 7.27 15.28 10.01
N ASN A 631 6.12 14.99 9.40
CA ASN A 631 5.49 13.67 9.45
C ASN A 631 5.68 12.88 8.14
N SER A 632 6.68 13.24 7.33
CA SER A 632 6.93 12.58 6.06
C SER A 632 7.34 11.13 6.26
N ALA A 633 6.71 10.24 5.48
CA ALA A 633 7.17 8.87 5.34
C ALA A 633 8.66 8.83 4.97
N PHE A 634 9.35 7.81 5.45
CA PHE A 634 10.78 7.63 5.23
C PHE A 634 11.07 6.18 4.85
N GLY A 635 12.26 5.98 4.28
CA GLY A 635 12.84 4.65 4.15
C GLY A 635 14.15 4.57 4.93
N LEU A 636 14.45 3.39 5.49
CA LEU A 636 15.81 3.04 5.93
C LEU A 636 16.67 2.81 4.69
N LYS A 637 17.66 3.68 4.48
CA LYS A 637 18.58 3.69 3.34
C LYS A 637 20.03 3.56 3.82
N PHE A 638 20.93 3.18 2.92
CA PHE A 638 22.38 3.14 3.17
C PHE A 638 22.79 2.28 4.39
N GLY A 639 22.04 1.20 4.63
CA GLY A 639 22.36 0.14 5.57
C GLY A 639 22.02 -1.21 4.94
N GLY A 640 21.65 -2.20 5.76
CA GLY A 640 21.43 -3.55 5.27
C GLY A 640 20.39 -4.33 6.07
N THR A 641 20.37 -5.63 5.80
CA THR A 641 19.60 -6.62 6.56
C THR A 641 20.58 -7.63 7.15
N THR A 642 20.35 -8.02 8.41
CA THR A 642 21.10 -9.05 9.12
C THR A 642 20.14 -9.92 9.94
N PHE A 643 20.64 -10.96 10.60
CA PHE A 643 19.87 -11.81 11.48
C PHE A 643 20.57 -11.96 12.82
N SER A 644 19.81 -12.11 13.90
CA SER A 644 20.38 -12.55 15.18
C SER A 644 20.74 -14.04 15.13
N ASP A 645 21.85 -14.42 15.74
CA ASP A 645 22.27 -15.82 15.84
C ASP A 645 21.50 -16.59 16.94
N GLN A 646 21.93 -17.81 17.26
CA GLN A 646 21.32 -18.65 18.30
C GLN A 646 21.48 -18.09 19.73
N THR A 647 22.43 -17.18 19.94
CA THR A 647 22.66 -16.50 21.21
C THR A 647 22.14 -15.06 21.20
N GLY A 648 21.39 -14.69 20.17
CA GLY A 648 20.78 -13.37 19.98
C GLY A 648 21.75 -12.31 19.46
N HIS A 649 23.02 -12.63 19.22
CA HIS A 649 24.01 -11.67 18.75
C HIS A 649 23.80 -11.32 17.28
N PHE A 650 24.04 -10.06 16.93
CA PHE A 650 23.98 -9.57 15.56
C PHE A 650 25.09 -8.54 15.29
N SER A 651 25.42 -8.38 13.99
CA SER A 651 26.43 -7.43 13.51
C SER A 651 25.86 -6.58 12.36
N LEU A 652 26.20 -5.29 12.38
CA LEU A 652 25.79 -4.26 11.43
C LEU A 652 27.06 -3.69 10.75
N PRO A 653 27.46 -4.19 9.57
CA PRO A 653 28.62 -3.68 8.84
C PRO A 653 28.32 -2.39 8.04
N HIS A 654 29.37 -1.81 7.44
CA HIS A 654 29.31 -0.72 6.46
C HIS A 654 28.63 0.58 6.94
N LEU A 655 28.89 0.98 8.19
CA LEU A 655 28.31 2.18 8.78
C LEU A 655 29.12 3.44 8.45
N VAL A 656 28.46 4.49 7.95
CA VAL A 656 29.11 5.79 7.71
C VAL A 656 29.22 6.54 9.04
N VAL A 657 30.45 6.96 9.37
CA VAL A 657 30.75 7.68 10.62
C VAL A 657 29.95 8.99 10.68
N GLY A 658 29.40 9.30 11.86
CA GLY A 658 28.63 10.51 12.12
C GLY A 658 27.17 10.46 11.67
N GLN A 659 26.71 9.37 11.06
CA GLN A 659 25.32 9.21 10.61
C GLN A 659 24.48 8.49 11.66
N GLN A 660 23.25 8.96 11.90
CA GLN A 660 22.33 8.27 12.80
C GLN A 660 21.68 7.07 12.08
N TYR A 661 21.86 5.89 12.64
CA TYR A 661 21.26 4.65 12.18
C TYR A 661 20.07 4.26 13.05
N ALA A 662 19.00 3.86 12.39
CA ALA A 662 17.86 3.19 13.02
C ALA A 662 17.96 1.68 12.78
N ILE A 663 17.65 0.90 13.81
CA ILE A 663 17.59 -0.56 13.79
C ILE A 663 16.13 -0.98 13.92
N ASP A 664 15.62 -1.70 12.94
CA ASP A 664 14.26 -2.19 12.85
C ASP A 664 14.22 -3.72 12.97
N LEU A 665 13.38 -4.22 13.88
CA LEU A 665 13.02 -5.63 13.94
C LEU A 665 11.92 -5.91 12.91
N VAL A 666 12.17 -6.83 11.99
CA VAL A 666 11.21 -7.22 10.95
C VAL A 666 10.39 -8.43 11.43
N ASN A 667 9.07 -8.34 11.27
CA ASN A 667 8.13 -9.40 11.56
C ASN A 667 7.47 -9.88 10.26
N ARG A 668 7.62 -11.18 9.99
CA ARG A 668 6.98 -11.91 8.89
C ARG A 668 6.17 -13.06 9.47
N PRO A 669 4.85 -12.90 9.67
CA PRO A 669 3.99 -14.00 10.12
C PRO A 669 4.05 -15.14 9.10
N LYS A 670 4.18 -16.38 9.57
CA LYS A 670 4.19 -17.56 8.68
C LYS A 670 2.85 -17.76 7.98
N ASP A 671 1.75 -17.46 8.67
CA ASP A 671 0.39 -17.70 8.21
C ASP A 671 -0.17 -16.54 7.34
N GLU A 672 0.54 -15.40 7.29
CA GLU A 672 0.22 -14.21 6.50
C GLU A 672 1.48 -13.68 5.81
N SER A 673 2.11 -14.49 4.94
CA SER A 673 3.41 -14.17 4.32
C SER A 673 3.48 -12.83 3.57
N GLY A 674 2.32 -12.31 3.12
CA GLY A 674 2.20 -10.98 2.51
C GLY A 674 2.25 -9.80 3.50
N ARG A 675 2.13 -10.04 4.82
CA ARG A 675 2.07 -9.01 5.85
C ARG A 675 3.42 -8.84 6.53
N VAL A 676 4.26 -7.99 5.96
CA VAL A 676 5.53 -7.61 6.58
C VAL A 676 5.33 -6.35 7.41
N SER A 677 5.73 -6.39 8.68
CA SER A 677 5.82 -5.19 9.51
C SER A 677 7.24 -5.03 10.05
N SER A 678 7.66 -3.79 10.29
CA SER A 678 8.90 -3.50 11.00
C SER A 678 8.64 -2.56 12.16
N ARG A 679 9.50 -2.62 13.17
CA ARG A 679 9.46 -1.72 14.32
C ARG A 679 10.87 -1.31 14.68
N ASN A 680 11.08 -0.02 14.83
CA ASN A 680 12.34 0.48 15.37
C ASN A 680 12.53 0.00 16.82
N ILE A 681 13.69 -0.59 17.09
CA ILE A 681 14.09 -1.14 18.39
C ILE A 681 15.27 -0.39 19.01
N GLU A 682 16.05 0.35 18.21
CA GLU A 682 17.19 1.12 18.68
C GLU A 682 17.61 2.20 17.65
N THR A 683 18.26 3.26 18.12
CA THR A 683 18.97 4.22 17.27
C THR A 683 20.35 4.54 17.82
N PHE A 684 21.36 4.69 16.95
CA PHE A 684 22.71 5.01 17.39
C PHE A 684 23.49 5.77 16.32
N THR A 685 24.59 6.43 16.71
CA THR A 685 25.50 7.13 15.80
C THR A 685 26.93 6.64 16.02
N PRO A 686 27.58 6.01 15.02
CA PRO A 686 28.98 5.60 15.12
C PRO A 686 29.87 6.86 15.08
N ARG A 687 30.65 7.07 16.15
CA ARG A 687 31.53 8.24 16.29
C ARG A 687 32.91 8.07 15.62
N SER A 688 33.25 6.84 15.26
CA SER A 688 34.47 6.49 14.53
C SER A 688 34.23 5.21 13.71
N SER A 689 35.23 4.77 12.94
CA SER A 689 35.19 3.49 12.23
C SER A 689 35.41 2.28 13.15
N GLN A 690 35.66 2.48 14.44
CA GLN A 690 35.79 1.37 15.41
C GLN A 690 34.43 0.71 15.67
N PRO A 691 34.38 -0.62 15.91
CA PRO A 691 33.14 -1.31 16.21
C PRO A 691 32.41 -0.74 17.44
N VAL A 692 31.14 -0.37 17.27
CA VAL A 692 30.25 0.08 18.36
C VAL A 692 29.65 -1.13 19.07
N ASN A 693 29.72 -1.17 20.40
CA ASN A 693 28.99 -2.16 21.20
C ASN A 693 27.67 -1.56 21.69
N LEU A 694 26.56 -2.05 21.15
CA LEU A 694 25.20 -1.65 21.54
C LEU A 694 24.74 -2.34 22.82
N GLY A 695 25.46 -3.38 23.27
CA GLY A 695 25.06 -4.18 24.42
C GLY A 695 23.74 -4.90 24.16
N ARG A 696 22.83 -4.84 25.14
CA ARG A 696 21.52 -5.47 25.09
C ARG A 696 20.52 -4.57 24.36
N VAL A 697 19.89 -5.10 23.32
CA VAL A 697 18.82 -4.44 22.55
C VAL A 697 17.52 -5.23 22.73
N GLU A 698 16.44 -4.56 23.12
CA GLU A 698 15.17 -5.23 23.42
C GLU A 698 14.33 -5.48 22.18
N ALA A 699 13.94 -6.74 21.96
CA ALA A 699 12.90 -7.14 21.03
C ALA A 699 11.54 -7.06 21.75
N PRO A 700 10.69 -6.08 21.43
CA PRO A 700 9.39 -5.95 22.05
C PRO A 700 8.43 -7.03 21.54
N ARG A 701 7.42 -7.38 22.34
CA ARG A 701 6.36 -8.31 21.92
C ARG A 701 5.73 -7.85 20.60
N PRO A 702 5.48 -8.77 19.65
CA PRO A 702 4.57 -8.52 18.55
C PRO A 702 3.24 -8.05 19.13
N ARG A 703 2.66 -6.96 18.59
CA ARG A 703 1.29 -6.59 18.97
C ARG A 703 0.37 -7.66 18.40
N GLU A 704 -0.35 -8.37 19.27
CA GLU A 704 -1.46 -9.20 18.82
C GLU A 704 -2.45 -8.31 18.05
N PRO A 705 -2.96 -8.76 16.89
CA PRO A 705 -3.99 -8.02 16.17
C PRO A 705 -5.16 -7.76 17.12
N TYR A 706 -5.51 -6.49 17.34
CA TYR A 706 -6.67 -6.16 18.17
C TYR A 706 -7.91 -6.81 17.58
N THR A 707 -8.52 -7.71 18.33
CA THR A 707 -9.85 -8.25 18.06
C THR A 707 -10.83 -7.42 18.89
N PRO A 708 -11.72 -6.62 18.24
CA PRO A 708 -12.71 -5.85 18.99
C PRO A 708 -13.57 -6.81 19.84
N PRO A 709 -13.72 -6.57 21.16
CA PRO A 709 -14.52 -7.45 22.00
C PRO A 709 -15.99 -7.36 21.60
N THR A 710 -16.65 -8.52 21.61
CA THR A 710 -18.10 -8.65 21.36
C THR A 710 -18.90 -7.93 22.45
N ILE A 711 -20.22 -7.79 22.26
CA ILE A 711 -21.08 -7.24 23.33
C ILE A 711 -21.06 -8.16 24.55
N GLU A 712 -21.03 -9.48 24.35
CA GLU A 712 -20.91 -10.47 25.44
C GLU A 712 -19.59 -10.31 26.21
N ASP A 713 -18.47 -10.18 25.50
CA ASP A 713 -17.16 -9.96 26.16
C ASP A 713 -17.17 -8.67 27.01
N ARG A 714 -17.89 -7.64 26.55
CA ARG A 714 -18.00 -6.35 27.25
C ARG A 714 -18.92 -6.43 28.46
N ILE A 715 -20.00 -7.21 28.40
CA ILE A 715 -20.87 -7.50 29.54
C ILE A 715 -20.09 -8.30 30.58
N ALA A 716 -19.47 -9.41 30.16
CA ALA A 716 -18.66 -10.23 31.05
C ALA A 716 -17.54 -9.43 31.72
N ALA A 717 -16.86 -8.54 30.99
CA ALA A 717 -15.84 -7.66 31.55
C ALA A 717 -16.40 -6.60 32.52
N ALA A 718 -17.60 -6.07 32.27
CA ALA A 718 -18.23 -5.07 33.15
C ALA A 718 -18.64 -5.66 34.51
N TYR A 719 -19.12 -6.91 34.52
CA TYR A 719 -19.55 -7.62 35.73
C TYR A 719 -18.42 -8.40 36.42
N LYS A 720 -17.21 -8.40 35.86
CA LYS A 720 -16.06 -9.10 36.45
C LYS A 720 -15.48 -8.28 37.61
N ILE A 721 -15.77 -8.71 38.83
CA ILE A 721 -15.18 -8.15 40.05
C ILE A 721 -13.76 -8.71 40.24
N LYS A 722 -12.80 -7.82 40.50
CA LYS A 722 -11.45 -8.18 41.01
C LYS A 722 -11.38 -7.74 42.47
N GLY A 723 -10.96 -8.64 43.37
CA GLY A 723 -10.95 -8.36 44.81
C GLY A 723 -12.35 -8.50 45.41
N THR A 724 -12.54 -7.95 46.61
CA THR A 724 -13.88 -7.92 47.22
C THR A 724 -14.77 -6.87 46.55
N PRO A 725 -16.11 -6.97 46.66
CA PRO A 725 -17.01 -5.94 46.15
C PRO A 725 -16.71 -4.53 46.70
N GLU A 726 -16.24 -4.43 47.96
CA GLU A 726 -15.82 -3.18 48.60
C GLU A 726 -14.60 -2.59 47.89
N GLU A 727 -13.57 -3.41 47.66
CA GLU A 727 -12.37 -3.00 46.95
C GLU A 727 -12.69 -2.54 45.53
N HIS A 728 -13.64 -3.21 44.88
CA HIS A 728 -14.09 -2.88 43.54
C HIS A 728 -14.90 -1.57 43.48
N SER A 729 -15.85 -1.35 44.40
CA SER A 729 -16.61 -0.08 44.49
C SER A 729 -15.69 1.08 44.84
N ALA A 730 -14.87 0.95 45.88
CA ALA A 730 -13.93 1.98 46.30
C ALA A 730 -12.94 2.33 45.17
N ARG A 731 -12.54 1.34 44.37
CA ARG A 731 -11.73 1.57 43.17
C ARG A 731 -12.50 2.32 42.08
N ALA A 732 -13.76 1.97 41.83
CA ALA A 732 -14.60 2.65 40.84
C ALA A 732 -14.86 4.11 41.22
N GLU A 733 -15.22 4.38 42.48
CA GLU A 733 -15.38 5.72 43.06
C GLU A 733 -14.08 6.52 42.97
N LYS A 734 -12.94 5.91 43.34
CA LYS A 734 -11.63 6.54 43.23
C LYS A 734 -11.31 6.92 41.79
N ILE A 735 -11.59 6.04 40.82
CA ILE A 735 -11.41 6.34 39.40
C ILE A 735 -12.33 7.47 38.97
N ALA A 736 -13.62 7.43 39.31
CA ALA A 736 -14.62 8.45 38.97
C ALA A 736 -14.18 9.85 39.44
N ARG A 737 -13.74 9.96 40.71
CA ARG A 737 -13.18 11.18 41.28
C ARG A 737 -11.95 11.65 40.52
N LEU A 738 -10.99 10.74 40.28
CA LEU A 738 -9.75 11.09 39.59
C LEU A 738 -9.98 11.44 38.12
N SER A 739 -11.01 10.93 37.46
CA SER A 739 -11.33 11.19 36.05
C SER A 739 -12.37 12.29 35.84
N SER A 740 -12.89 12.92 36.91
CA SER A 740 -13.97 13.91 36.82
C SER A 740 -15.17 13.32 36.08
N GLN A 741 -15.68 12.22 36.62
CA GLN A 741 -16.86 11.50 36.16
C GLN A 741 -17.76 11.21 37.35
N TYR A 742 -19.06 11.09 37.11
CA TYR A 742 -20.01 10.51 38.06
C TYR A 742 -19.96 8.99 38.03
N LEU A 743 -20.30 8.34 39.13
CA LEU A 743 -20.40 6.89 39.18
C LEU A 743 -21.76 6.47 38.64
N LEU A 744 -21.78 5.73 37.54
CA LEU A 744 -23.01 5.17 36.97
C LEU A 744 -23.09 3.70 37.34
N ILE A 745 -24.03 3.35 38.20
CA ILE A 745 -24.31 1.98 38.63
C ILE A 745 -25.33 1.40 37.66
N LEU A 746 -24.95 0.30 37.01
CA LEU A 746 -25.82 -0.52 36.18
C LEU A 746 -26.25 -1.73 37.00
N TYR A 747 -27.50 -1.74 37.45
CA TYR A 747 -28.04 -2.81 38.27
C TYR A 747 -29.00 -3.69 37.45
N GLY A 748 -28.72 -4.98 37.39
CA GLY A 748 -29.59 -5.94 36.69
C GLY A 748 -28.86 -7.22 36.30
N ASP A 749 -29.64 -8.27 36.01
CA ASP A 749 -29.13 -9.57 35.57
C ASP A 749 -28.31 -9.43 34.29
N ARG A 750 -27.03 -9.81 34.36
CA ARG A 750 -26.08 -9.75 33.24
C ARG A 750 -26.50 -10.57 32.02
N THR A 751 -27.36 -11.58 32.19
CA THR A 751 -27.86 -12.44 31.11
C THR A 751 -29.12 -11.89 30.45
N SER A 752 -29.75 -10.87 31.05
CA SER A 752 -30.98 -10.28 30.54
C SER A 752 -30.80 -9.52 29.22
N ASP A 753 -31.83 -9.58 28.37
CA ASP A 753 -31.86 -8.86 27.10
C ASP A 753 -31.77 -7.33 27.28
N VAL A 754 -32.25 -6.80 28.41
CA VAL A 754 -32.25 -5.35 28.66
C VAL A 754 -30.83 -4.83 28.91
N ILE A 755 -30.00 -5.58 29.65
CA ILE A 755 -28.57 -5.28 29.84
C ILE A 755 -27.83 -5.39 28.51
N ARG A 756 -28.12 -6.42 27.70
CA ARG A 756 -27.54 -6.57 26.37
C ARG A 756 -27.87 -5.39 25.45
N GLN A 757 -29.11 -4.91 25.47
CA GLN A 757 -29.55 -3.76 24.68
C GLN A 757 -28.89 -2.45 25.16
N PHE A 758 -28.85 -2.19 26.47
CA PHE A 758 -28.14 -1.04 27.04
C PHE A 758 -26.65 -1.03 26.64
N MET A 759 -25.96 -2.16 26.81
CA MET A 759 -24.55 -2.29 26.46
C MET A 759 -24.33 -2.17 24.96
N THR A 760 -25.28 -2.62 24.14
CA THR A 760 -25.25 -2.41 22.68
C THR A 760 -25.31 -0.92 22.35
N LEU A 761 -26.26 -0.17 22.91
CA LEU A 761 -26.38 1.27 22.71
C LEU A 761 -25.11 1.99 23.18
N ARG A 762 -24.62 1.68 24.37
CA ARG A 762 -23.41 2.27 24.95
C ARG A 762 -22.18 2.18 24.03
N TYR A 763 -21.98 1.05 23.36
CA TYR A 763 -20.79 0.81 22.56
C TYR A 763 -20.96 1.04 21.06
N LYS A 764 -22.18 0.90 20.51
CA LYS A 764 -22.45 0.98 19.06
C LYS A 764 -23.18 2.25 18.64
N ASP A 765 -23.86 2.94 19.54
CA ASP A 765 -24.53 4.21 19.21
C ASP A 765 -23.60 5.40 19.50
N GLU A 766 -23.42 6.26 18.49
CA GLU A 766 -22.47 7.38 18.55
C GLU A 766 -22.86 8.42 19.59
N ASP A 767 -24.16 8.73 19.68
CA ASP A 767 -24.70 9.76 20.55
C ASP A 767 -24.61 9.31 22.01
N ILE A 768 -25.09 8.11 22.33
CA ILE A 768 -24.98 7.55 23.69
C ILE A 768 -23.52 7.45 24.12
N ARG A 769 -22.65 6.93 23.26
CA ARG A 769 -21.22 6.77 23.57
C ARG A 769 -20.54 8.11 23.89
N ALA A 770 -20.94 9.21 23.26
CA ALA A 770 -20.41 10.53 23.57
C ALA A 770 -20.76 10.97 25.01
N LEU A 771 -21.99 10.71 25.46
CA LEU A 771 -22.44 11.05 26.82
C LEU A 771 -21.74 10.19 27.89
N MET A 772 -21.37 8.94 27.56
CA MET A 772 -20.69 8.03 28.49
C MET A 772 -19.36 8.55 29.02
N SER A 773 -18.75 9.54 28.35
CA SER A 773 -17.52 10.17 28.83
C SER A 773 -17.69 10.87 30.20
N SER A 774 -18.93 11.18 30.60
CA SER A 774 -19.25 11.75 31.91
C SER A 774 -19.34 10.72 33.05
N PHE A 775 -19.32 9.42 32.74
CA PHE A 775 -19.65 8.37 33.70
C PHE A 775 -18.59 7.27 33.81
N GLN A 776 -18.23 6.90 35.04
CA GLN A 776 -17.49 5.68 35.35
C GLN A 776 -18.50 4.58 35.67
N LEU A 777 -18.53 3.52 34.88
CA LEU A 777 -19.48 2.41 35.09
C LEU A 777 -19.02 1.53 36.26
N LEU A 778 -19.98 1.19 37.12
CA LEU A 778 -19.96 0.03 38.00
C LEU A 778 -21.16 -0.87 37.64
N ALA A 779 -20.95 -2.13 37.27
CA ALA A 779 -22.05 -3.07 37.01
C ALA A 779 -22.25 -4.01 38.20
N CYS A 780 -23.51 -4.24 38.56
CA CYS A 780 -23.92 -5.02 39.72
C CYS A 780 -24.98 -6.05 39.29
N ASP A 781 -24.75 -7.32 39.63
CA ASP A 781 -25.64 -8.43 39.25
C ASP A 781 -26.86 -8.49 40.18
N ALA A 782 -28.01 -8.87 39.61
CA ALA A 782 -29.25 -9.09 40.34
C ALA A 782 -29.52 -10.59 40.61
N GLU A 783 -28.85 -11.52 39.91
CA GLU A 783 -29.03 -12.98 40.07
C GLU A 783 -27.80 -13.69 40.65
N SER A 784 -27.88 -14.03 41.94
CA SER A 784 -27.51 -15.31 42.57
C SER A 784 -27.42 -15.06 44.07
N GLY A 785 -27.83 -16.02 44.89
CA GLY A 785 -27.95 -15.89 46.35
C GLY A 785 -26.67 -15.60 47.15
N GLU A 786 -25.69 -14.89 46.60
CA GLU A 786 -24.75 -14.12 47.42
C GLU A 786 -25.43 -12.81 47.81
N PRO A 787 -25.55 -12.50 49.11
CA PRO A 787 -25.99 -11.18 49.55
C PRO A 787 -25.15 -10.12 48.82
N LEU A 788 -25.80 -9.04 48.37
CA LEU A 788 -25.14 -7.75 48.21
C LEU A 788 -24.13 -7.61 49.35
N SER A 789 -22.87 -7.32 49.01
CA SER A 789 -21.86 -7.14 50.05
C SER A 789 -22.40 -6.14 51.06
N GLU A 790 -22.03 -6.27 52.34
CA GLU A 790 -22.60 -5.44 53.41
C GLU A 790 -22.47 -3.93 53.11
N LYS A 791 -21.50 -3.57 52.24
CA LYS A 791 -21.28 -2.26 51.67
C LYS A 791 -22.15 -1.89 50.48
N ALA A 792 -22.53 -2.81 49.57
CA ALA A 792 -23.56 -2.52 48.56
C ALA A 792 -24.92 -2.24 49.23
N ARG A 793 -25.23 -2.95 50.33
CA ARG A 793 -26.36 -2.62 51.22
C ARG A 793 -26.14 -1.33 52.02
N GLU A 794 -24.90 -0.95 52.30
CA GLU A 794 -24.59 0.35 52.93
C GLU A 794 -24.67 1.51 51.92
N ILE A 795 -24.34 1.26 50.65
CA ILE A 795 -24.55 2.19 49.53
C ILE A 795 -26.06 2.35 49.34
N GLU A 796 -26.83 1.28 49.24
CA GLU A 796 -28.31 1.33 49.23
C GLU A 796 -28.88 2.11 50.44
N ARG A 797 -28.38 1.86 51.66
CA ARG A 797 -28.75 2.61 52.88
C ARG A 797 -28.39 4.09 52.82
N ASN A 798 -27.16 4.42 52.40
CA ASN A 798 -26.66 5.79 52.32
C ASN A 798 -27.30 6.58 51.16
N LEU A 799 -27.84 5.87 50.16
CA LEU A 799 -28.60 6.43 49.04
C LEU A 799 -30.10 6.54 49.35
N GLY A 800 -30.58 6.07 50.52
CA GLY A 800 -31.99 6.14 50.92
C GLY A 800 -32.92 5.12 50.27
N LEU A 801 -32.38 4.02 49.74
CA LEU A 801 -33.11 2.95 49.01
C LEU A 801 -33.61 1.83 49.94
N ASP A 802 -33.92 2.15 51.20
CA ASP A 802 -33.98 1.18 52.32
C ASP A 802 -35.28 0.35 52.44
N SER A 803 -36.04 0.21 51.36
CA SER A 803 -37.27 -0.60 51.35
C SER A 803 -37.45 -1.28 49.99
N ASP A 804 -37.12 -2.58 49.96
CA ASP A 804 -37.03 -3.49 48.80
C ASP A 804 -35.81 -3.28 47.87
N PRO A 805 -35.22 -4.36 47.33
CA PRO A 805 -34.14 -4.25 46.35
C PRO A 805 -34.61 -3.38 45.17
N PRO A 806 -33.80 -2.39 44.74
CA PRO A 806 -34.23 -1.45 43.72
C PRO A 806 -34.57 -2.17 42.42
N ALA A 807 -35.53 -1.67 41.64
CA ALA A 807 -35.83 -2.25 40.34
C ALA A 807 -34.58 -2.21 39.44
N PRO A 808 -34.30 -3.25 38.62
CA PRO A 808 -33.20 -3.23 37.66
C PRO A 808 -33.20 -1.95 36.83
N GLY A 809 -32.07 -1.27 36.76
CA GLY A 809 -31.99 0.10 36.27
C GLY A 809 -30.59 0.71 36.30
N ILE A 810 -30.57 2.03 36.11
CA ILE A 810 -29.38 2.86 36.13
C ILE A 810 -29.49 3.86 37.27
N PHE A 811 -28.43 3.98 38.07
CA PHE A 811 -28.31 4.94 39.17
C PHE A 811 -27.05 5.78 38.96
N ILE A 812 -27.12 7.08 39.23
CA ILE A 812 -26.02 8.02 39.09
C ILE A 812 -25.69 8.58 40.48
N LEU A 813 -24.44 8.43 40.88
CA LEU A 813 -23.90 9.03 42.10
C LEU A 813 -22.96 10.19 41.74
N ASP A 814 -23.08 11.26 42.51
CA ASP A 814 -22.24 12.44 42.35
C ASP A 814 -20.78 12.18 42.79
N VAL A 815 -19.94 13.21 42.77
CA VAL A 815 -18.52 13.08 43.16
C VAL A 815 -18.27 12.78 44.64
N LYS A 816 -19.28 12.92 45.49
CA LYS A 816 -19.23 12.56 46.92
C LYS A 816 -19.81 11.17 47.18
N GLY A 817 -20.37 10.53 46.16
CA GLY A 817 -21.08 9.26 46.29
C GLY A 817 -22.53 9.43 46.77
N GLU A 818 -23.09 10.65 46.68
CA GLU A 818 -24.49 10.93 47.01
C GLU A 818 -25.39 10.63 45.80
N HIS A 819 -26.63 10.17 46.03
CA HIS A 819 -27.59 9.86 44.97
C HIS A 819 -27.97 11.12 44.19
N GLU A 820 -27.75 11.12 42.87
CA GLU A 820 -28.10 12.25 41.99
C GLU A 820 -29.37 11.96 41.19
N SER A 821 -29.47 10.78 40.55
CA SER A 821 -30.64 10.38 39.76
C SER A 821 -30.70 8.89 39.47
N GLU A 822 -31.89 8.39 39.14
CA GLU A 822 -32.13 7.00 38.77
C GLU A 822 -33.16 6.87 37.63
N ILE A 823 -33.09 5.76 36.89
CA ILE A 823 -34.12 5.34 35.95
C ILE A 823 -34.16 3.80 35.88
N ASN A 824 -35.32 3.20 36.15
CA ASN A 824 -35.49 1.76 36.03
C ASN A 824 -35.67 1.34 34.56
N PHE A 825 -35.42 0.06 34.26
CA PHE A 825 -35.51 -0.46 32.90
C PHE A 825 -36.92 -0.51 32.32
N ALA A 826 -37.96 -0.58 33.16
CA ALA A 826 -39.34 -0.53 32.69
C ALA A 826 -39.66 0.84 32.10
N ASP A 827 -39.28 1.91 32.80
CA ASP A 827 -39.45 3.30 32.36
C ASP A 827 -38.52 3.66 31.20
N LEU A 828 -37.31 3.09 31.18
CA LEU A 828 -36.36 3.26 30.08
C LEU A 828 -36.79 2.54 28.79
N SER A 829 -37.67 1.54 28.89
CA SER A 829 -38.08 0.72 27.76
C SER A 829 -39.32 1.25 27.05
N THR A 830 -39.53 0.82 25.81
CA THR A 830 -40.74 1.01 25.00
C THR A 830 -40.90 -0.25 24.16
N ASP A 831 -42.07 -0.88 24.20
CA ASP A 831 -42.36 -2.15 23.52
C ASP A 831 -41.34 -3.27 23.81
N GLY A 832 -40.92 -3.38 25.08
CA GLY A 832 -39.95 -4.40 25.52
C GLY A 832 -38.51 -4.16 25.07
N LYS A 833 -38.17 -2.97 24.57
CA LYS A 833 -36.81 -2.59 24.16
C LYS A 833 -36.34 -1.31 24.85
N VAL A 834 -35.06 -1.24 25.18
CA VAL A 834 -34.42 -0.03 25.74
C VAL A 834 -34.53 1.11 24.72
N SER A 835 -35.22 2.19 25.08
CA SER A 835 -35.41 3.33 24.18
C SER A 835 -34.15 4.20 24.14
N LYS A 836 -33.58 4.37 22.93
CA LYS A 836 -32.43 5.26 22.69
C LYS A 836 -32.73 6.68 23.16
N ASP A 837 -33.90 7.22 22.83
CA ASP A 837 -34.23 8.63 23.09
C ASP A 837 -34.37 8.90 24.59
N LYS A 838 -35.00 7.97 25.32
CA LYS A 838 -35.11 8.05 26.78
C LYS A 838 -33.73 7.95 27.44
N LEU A 839 -32.90 7.01 27.01
CA LEU A 839 -31.53 6.86 27.53
C LEU A 839 -30.67 8.08 27.22
N PHE A 840 -30.75 8.60 25.99
CA PHE A 840 -30.02 9.81 25.60
C PHE A 840 -30.42 10.99 26.48
N LYS A 841 -31.73 11.21 26.67
CA LYS A 841 -32.24 12.28 27.54
C LYS A 841 -31.73 12.13 28.97
N PHE A 842 -31.88 10.94 29.57
CA PHE A 842 -31.43 10.68 30.94
C PHE A 842 -29.93 10.95 31.11
N LEU A 843 -29.09 10.42 30.23
CA LEU A 843 -27.63 10.63 30.29
C LEU A 843 -27.24 12.08 30.00
N LYS A 844 -28.02 12.81 29.19
CA LYS A 844 -27.75 14.20 28.83
C LYS A 844 -28.07 15.16 29.97
N ASP A 845 -29.17 14.90 30.69
CA ASP A 845 -29.61 15.72 31.82
C ASP A 845 -28.68 15.54 33.04
N ASN A 846 -27.92 14.45 33.12
CA ASN A 846 -27.05 14.10 34.25
C ASN A 846 -25.54 14.13 33.91
N GLN A 847 -25.11 14.98 32.98
CA GLN A 847 -23.70 15.03 32.59
C GLN A 847 -22.82 15.74 33.61
N TYR A 848 -21.63 15.19 33.83
CA TYR A 848 -20.56 15.89 34.53
C TYR A 848 -20.30 17.28 33.90
N PRO A 849 -20.25 18.37 34.69
CA PRO A 849 -20.12 19.72 34.17
C PRO A 849 -18.79 19.93 33.44
N VAL A 850 -18.83 20.67 32.33
CA VAL A 850 -17.63 21.04 31.59
C VAL A 850 -16.90 22.16 32.33
N LEU A 851 -15.64 21.92 32.69
CA LEU A 851 -14.76 22.90 33.33
C LEU A 851 -14.01 23.75 32.30
N ASP A 852 -13.48 24.90 32.74
CA ASP A 852 -12.59 25.75 31.94
C ASP A 852 -11.11 25.46 32.23
N ALA A 853 -10.40 24.98 31.21
CA ALA A 853 -9.00 24.58 31.35
C ALA A 853 -8.06 25.77 31.65
N ARG A 854 -8.43 26.99 31.22
CA ARG A 854 -7.63 28.19 31.47
C ARG A 854 -7.75 28.61 32.93
N GLU A 855 -8.96 28.63 33.47
CA GLU A 855 -9.18 28.92 34.89
C GLU A 855 -8.46 27.91 35.79
N MET A 856 -8.53 26.61 35.46
CA MET A 856 -7.81 25.56 36.19
C MET A 856 -6.29 25.78 36.19
N LEU A 857 -5.71 26.13 35.04
CA LEU A 857 -4.27 26.38 34.92
C LEU A 857 -3.86 27.63 35.70
N ASP A 858 -4.61 28.74 35.56
CA ASP A 858 -4.29 30.00 36.22
C ASP A 858 -4.40 29.86 37.75
N ALA A 859 -5.40 29.12 38.26
CA ALA A 859 -5.52 28.80 39.68
C ALA A 859 -4.33 27.98 40.21
N ALA A 860 -3.90 26.97 39.46
CA ALA A 860 -2.75 26.15 39.84
C ALA A 860 -1.43 26.93 39.83
N LEU A 861 -1.22 27.83 38.86
CA LEU A 861 -0.04 28.69 38.81
C LEU A 861 -0.03 29.68 39.98
N LYS A 862 -1.18 30.28 40.31
CA LYS A 862 -1.33 31.13 41.50
C LYS A 862 -0.97 30.38 42.78
N GLN A 863 -1.53 29.18 42.97
CA GLN A 863 -1.22 28.34 44.13
C GLN A 863 0.26 27.93 44.17
N ALA A 864 0.84 27.58 43.03
CA ALA A 864 2.26 27.23 42.93
C ALA A 864 3.16 28.40 43.33
N LYS A 865 2.78 29.63 42.99
CA LYS A 865 3.50 30.85 43.39
C LYS A 865 3.39 31.09 44.90
N GLU A 866 2.20 30.96 45.47
CA GLU A 866 1.95 31.15 46.91
C GLU A 866 2.67 30.09 47.78
N GLN A 867 2.74 28.84 47.33
CA GLN A 867 3.31 27.73 48.10
C GLN A 867 4.78 27.43 47.76
N ASN A 868 5.39 28.20 46.86
CA ASN A 868 6.70 27.90 46.26
C ASN A 868 6.78 26.44 45.78
N LYS A 869 5.91 26.11 44.82
CA LYS A 869 5.79 24.82 44.15
C LYS A 869 5.89 24.98 42.63
N ARG A 870 5.86 23.85 41.93
CA ARG A 870 5.80 23.73 40.47
C ARG A 870 4.47 23.12 40.06
N VAL A 871 4.09 23.17 38.79
CA VAL A 871 2.81 22.60 38.33
C VAL A 871 3.06 21.41 37.40
N ILE A 872 2.57 20.23 37.78
CA ILE A 872 2.44 19.09 36.88
C ILE A 872 1.13 19.25 36.11
N VAL A 873 1.23 19.46 34.80
CA VAL A 873 0.08 19.51 33.90
C VAL A 873 -0.02 18.18 33.17
N GLN A 874 -1.12 17.45 33.37
CA GLN A 874 -1.40 16.20 32.67
C GLN A 874 -2.52 16.39 31.65
N GLU A 875 -2.23 16.14 30.38
CA GLU A 875 -3.25 15.94 29.35
C GLU A 875 -3.87 14.55 29.47
N THR A 876 -5.18 14.49 29.51
CA THR A 876 -5.91 13.24 29.79
C THR A 876 -7.24 13.16 29.05
N ALA A 877 -7.82 11.96 29.03
CA ALA A 877 -9.19 11.72 28.66
C ALA A 877 -9.74 10.49 29.41
N THR A 878 -11.05 10.42 29.60
CA THR A 878 -11.70 9.34 30.39
C THR A 878 -11.54 7.96 29.76
N TRP A 879 -11.43 7.88 28.43
CA TRP A 879 -11.19 6.65 27.68
C TRP A 879 -9.72 6.17 27.73
N CYS A 880 -8.78 6.97 28.24
CA CYS A 880 -7.36 6.67 28.22
C CYS A 880 -6.92 5.82 29.45
N GLY A 881 -6.71 4.52 29.24
CA GLY A 881 -6.19 3.60 30.27
C GLY A 881 -4.85 4.03 30.90
N PRO A 882 -3.81 4.32 30.10
CA PRO A 882 -2.53 4.82 30.64
C PRO A 882 -2.65 6.12 31.44
N CYS A 883 -3.60 7.00 31.09
CA CYS A 883 -3.86 8.24 31.83
C CYS A 883 -4.42 7.96 33.22
N ARG A 884 -5.32 6.96 33.34
CA ARG A 884 -5.82 6.49 34.63
C ARG A 884 -4.71 5.89 35.48
N ARG A 885 -3.82 5.09 34.89
CA ARG A 885 -2.64 4.54 35.60
C ARG A 885 -1.73 5.65 36.15
N LEU A 886 -1.44 6.68 35.34
CA LEU A 886 -0.65 7.82 35.82
C LEU A 886 -1.37 8.55 36.96
N SER A 887 -2.68 8.74 36.85
CA SER A 887 -3.49 9.41 37.88
C SER A 887 -3.53 8.61 39.19
N LEU A 888 -3.64 7.28 39.12
CA LEU A 888 -3.61 6.41 40.30
C LEU A 888 -2.25 6.41 40.98
N PHE A 889 -1.16 6.39 40.20
CA PHE A 889 0.20 6.54 40.71
C PHE A 889 0.38 7.89 41.42
N LEU A 890 0.02 9.01 40.77
CA LEU A 890 0.11 10.34 41.40
C LEU A 890 -0.79 10.45 42.62
N ASP A 891 -1.98 9.86 42.64
CA ASP A 891 -2.82 9.89 43.83
C ASP A 891 -2.24 9.06 44.98
N GLN A 892 -1.64 7.89 44.68
CA GLN A 892 -1.00 7.01 45.66
C GLN A 892 0.23 7.67 46.30
N GLU A 893 1.11 8.25 45.48
CA GLU A 893 2.38 8.83 45.93
C GLU A 893 2.26 10.31 46.35
N ARG A 894 1.03 10.81 46.52
CA ARG A 894 0.70 12.21 46.78
C ARG A 894 1.52 12.83 47.90
N LYS A 895 1.61 12.15 49.04
CA LYS A 895 2.35 12.63 50.22
C LYS A 895 3.80 13.00 49.92
N LEU A 896 4.43 12.32 48.96
CA LEU A 896 5.81 12.54 48.61
C LEU A 896 5.92 13.70 47.61
N TRP A 897 5.30 13.59 46.42
CA TRP A 897 5.49 14.60 45.37
C TRP A 897 4.80 15.95 45.67
N GLU A 898 3.72 15.99 46.45
CA GLU A 898 2.97 17.24 46.69
C GLU A 898 3.77 18.28 47.48
N ARG A 899 4.90 17.87 48.07
CA ARG A 899 5.89 18.77 48.69
C ARG A 899 6.41 19.80 47.68
N ASP A 900 6.55 19.42 46.42
CA ASP A 900 7.14 20.28 45.38
C ASP A 900 6.18 20.64 44.25
N TYR A 901 5.12 19.86 44.04
CA TYR A 901 4.27 20.01 42.87
C TYR A 901 2.79 20.21 43.23
N ILE A 902 2.10 20.99 42.40
CA ILE A 902 0.63 21.05 42.26
C ILE A 902 0.29 20.26 41.01
N TRP A 903 -0.68 19.35 41.07
CA TRP A 903 -1.08 18.54 39.93
C TRP A 903 -2.45 18.96 39.40
N ILE A 904 -2.52 19.24 38.11
CA ILE A 904 -3.78 19.47 37.39
C ILE A 904 -3.92 18.53 36.21
N LYS A 905 -5.19 18.26 35.87
CA LYS A 905 -5.59 17.40 34.77
C LYS A 905 -6.39 18.21 33.76
N LEU A 906 -5.85 18.38 32.56
CA LEU A 906 -6.55 19.00 31.45
C LEU A 906 -7.18 17.90 30.60
N ASP A 907 -8.45 17.61 30.91
CA ASP A 907 -9.27 16.64 30.19
C ASP A 907 -9.70 17.23 28.84
N HIS A 908 -9.75 16.38 27.81
CA HIS A 908 -10.21 16.77 26.48
C HIS A 908 -11.65 17.29 26.43
N ARG A 909 -12.46 17.02 27.47
CA ARG A 909 -13.82 17.58 27.61
C ARG A 909 -13.84 19.06 27.99
N TRP A 910 -12.80 19.57 28.66
CA TRP A 910 -12.78 20.96 29.17
C TRP A 910 -12.66 21.98 28.05
N THR A 911 -13.30 23.14 28.23
CA THR A 911 -13.16 24.25 27.29
C THR A 911 -11.71 24.73 27.27
N GLY A 912 -11.16 24.95 26.07
CA GLY A 912 -9.81 25.49 25.91
C GLY A 912 -8.65 24.50 26.07
N THR A 913 -8.86 23.25 26.53
CA THR A 913 -7.77 22.26 26.73
C THR A 913 -6.87 22.14 25.51
N ARG A 914 -7.46 21.90 24.32
CA ARG A 914 -6.69 21.67 23.09
C ARG A 914 -5.71 22.81 22.79
N LYS A 915 -6.18 24.06 22.90
CA LYS A 915 -5.36 25.26 22.64
C LYS A 915 -4.22 25.40 23.64
N ILE A 916 -4.46 25.10 24.91
CA ILE A 916 -3.43 25.12 25.96
C ILE A 916 -2.40 24.03 25.70
N MET A 917 -2.85 22.80 25.43
CA MET A 917 -1.97 21.66 25.19
C MET A 917 -1.13 21.82 23.92
N ASP A 918 -1.70 22.35 22.84
CA ASP A 918 -0.97 22.63 21.59
C ASP A 918 0.20 23.59 21.85
N LYS A 919 0.00 24.60 22.72
CA LYS A 919 1.04 25.55 23.13
C LYS A 919 2.09 24.90 24.04
N LEU A 920 1.67 24.13 25.05
CA LEU A 920 2.60 23.47 25.98
C LEU A 920 3.44 22.38 25.31
N ARG A 921 2.88 21.71 24.30
CA ARG A 921 3.58 20.68 23.52
C ARG A 921 4.59 21.27 22.56
N ASP A 922 4.38 22.48 22.06
CA ASP A 922 5.21 23.10 21.01
C ASP A 922 5.53 22.13 19.85
N SER A 923 4.47 21.54 19.27
CA SER A 923 4.55 20.50 18.24
C SER A 923 5.15 19.15 18.66
N ALA A 924 5.44 18.91 19.94
CA ALA A 924 5.98 17.62 20.42
C ALA A 924 5.04 16.43 20.09
N PRO A 925 5.59 15.32 19.56
CA PRO A 925 4.79 14.18 19.13
C PRO A 925 4.33 13.30 20.30
N GLY A 926 3.44 12.34 20.01
CA GLY A 926 3.03 11.29 20.95
C GLY A 926 1.63 11.47 21.57
N GLY A 927 1.05 10.36 22.01
CA GLY A 927 -0.32 10.28 22.54
C GLY A 927 -0.48 10.77 23.98
N ILE A 928 -1.59 10.43 24.63
CA ILE A 928 -1.86 10.73 26.05
C ILE A 928 -1.62 9.48 26.93
N PRO A 929 -1.24 9.64 28.22
CA PRO A 929 -1.04 10.89 28.93
C PRO A 929 0.21 11.59 28.43
N TRP A 930 0.09 12.87 28.12
CA TRP A 930 1.24 13.75 27.93
C TRP A 930 1.29 14.67 29.13
N TRP A 931 2.48 14.98 29.60
CA TRP A 931 2.61 15.80 30.79
C TRP A 931 3.89 16.61 30.80
N ALA A 932 3.83 17.75 31.49
CA ALA A 932 4.94 18.66 31.66
C ALA A 932 4.96 19.21 33.08
N ILE A 933 6.17 19.61 33.50
CA ILE A 933 6.37 20.33 34.76
C ILE A 933 6.64 21.79 34.41
N LEU A 934 5.82 22.68 34.96
CA LEU A 934 5.91 24.11 34.76
C LEU A 934 6.47 24.80 36.00
N ASP A 935 7.15 25.93 35.81
CA ASP A 935 7.39 26.88 36.89
C ASP A 935 6.11 27.63 37.31
N SER A 936 6.20 28.43 38.38
CA SER A 936 5.08 29.20 38.90
C SER A 936 4.60 30.33 37.98
N ASP A 937 5.37 30.67 36.94
CA ASP A 937 4.99 31.66 35.91
C ASP A 937 4.47 30.98 34.63
N GLY A 938 4.37 29.64 34.62
CA GLY A 938 3.80 28.84 33.54
C GLY A 938 4.78 28.49 32.42
N ARG A 939 6.10 28.64 32.63
CA ARG A 939 7.11 28.20 31.67
C ARG A 939 7.36 26.70 31.82
N VAL A 940 7.45 26.00 30.69
CA VAL A 940 7.78 24.57 30.66
C VAL A 940 9.24 24.37 31.07
N LEU A 941 9.48 23.61 32.15
CA LEU A 941 10.82 23.24 32.60
C LEU A 941 11.28 21.93 31.96
N VAL A 942 10.38 20.95 31.87
CA VAL A 942 10.63 19.64 31.29
C VAL A 942 9.32 18.98 30.88
N THR A 943 9.34 18.12 29.85
CA THR A 943 8.18 17.40 29.34
C THR A 943 8.39 15.89 29.40
N SER A 944 7.31 15.14 29.17
CA SER A 944 7.33 13.69 29.06
C SER A 944 7.90 13.18 27.72
N ASN A 945 8.39 14.04 26.82
CA ASN A 945 9.06 13.64 25.59
C ASN A 945 10.55 13.38 25.87
N ASN A 946 11.05 12.21 25.47
CA ASN A 946 12.45 11.85 25.69
C ASN A 946 13.29 12.06 24.42
N ASP A 947 14.49 12.63 24.57
CA ASP A 947 15.37 12.95 23.43
C ASP A 947 16.02 11.72 22.78
N LYS A 948 16.03 10.58 23.49
CA LYS A 948 16.64 9.32 23.01
C LYS A 948 15.76 8.58 21.99
N ASP A 949 14.48 8.93 21.90
CA ASP A 949 13.48 8.32 21.03
C ASP A 949 12.80 9.41 20.18
N GLU A 950 13.59 10.27 19.54
CA GLU A 950 13.10 11.32 18.62
C GLU A 950 12.09 12.30 19.25
N GLY A 951 12.20 12.51 20.56
CA GLY A 951 11.24 13.33 21.30
C GLY A 951 9.89 12.63 21.48
N ASN A 952 9.82 11.29 21.50
CA ASN A 952 8.57 10.56 21.75
C ASN A 952 8.12 10.67 23.21
N ASN A 953 6.80 10.80 23.40
CA ASN A 953 6.18 10.83 24.71
C ASN A 953 6.30 9.48 25.43
N VAL A 954 6.84 9.47 26.65
CA VAL A 954 6.96 8.26 27.49
C VAL A 954 5.61 7.76 28.05
N GLY A 955 4.54 8.56 27.97
CA GLY A 955 3.21 8.16 28.42
C GLY A 955 3.17 7.84 29.92
N PHE A 956 2.62 6.66 30.26
CA PHE A 956 2.83 6.06 31.59
C PHE A 956 4.23 5.41 31.62
N PRO A 957 5.16 5.89 32.48
CA PRO A 957 6.58 5.54 32.44
C PRO A 957 6.86 4.17 33.08
N GLY A 958 6.35 3.07 32.49
CA GLY A 958 6.59 1.70 33.00
C GLY A 958 7.90 1.06 32.53
N SER A 959 8.42 1.47 31.36
CA SER A 959 9.66 0.92 30.80
C SER A 959 10.90 1.42 31.55
N HIS A 960 12.04 0.72 31.43
CA HIS A 960 13.30 1.19 32.01
C HIS A 960 13.66 2.60 31.49
N ALA A 961 13.62 2.81 30.18
CA ALA A 961 13.92 4.11 29.57
C ALA A 961 12.95 5.22 30.04
N GLY A 962 11.66 4.92 30.14
CA GLY A 962 10.65 5.87 30.64
C GLY A 962 10.89 6.26 32.10
N ARG A 963 11.26 5.29 32.94
CA ARG A 963 11.61 5.52 34.35
C ARG A 963 12.86 6.38 34.50
N GLU A 964 13.89 6.14 33.71
CA GLU A 964 15.10 6.98 33.72
C GLU A 964 14.84 8.41 33.21
N HIS A 965 13.95 8.58 32.22
CA HIS A 965 13.52 9.91 31.78
C HIS A 965 12.82 10.67 32.92
N VAL A 966 11.85 10.03 33.60
CA VAL A 966 11.15 10.64 34.75
C VAL A 966 12.08 10.91 35.92
N ARG A 967 13.08 10.06 36.16
CA ARG A 967 14.14 10.34 37.14
C ARG A 967 14.87 11.64 36.80
N GLY A 968 15.21 11.83 35.53
CA GLY A 968 15.80 13.08 35.02
C GLY A 968 14.89 14.29 35.24
N MET A 969 13.61 14.18 34.87
CA MET A 969 12.60 15.22 35.08
C MET A 969 12.55 15.68 36.54
N LEU A 970 12.37 14.73 37.47
CA LEU A 970 12.25 15.03 38.90
C LEU A 970 13.54 15.61 39.49
N LYS A 971 14.72 15.09 39.10
CA LYS A 971 16.01 15.66 39.53
C LYS A 971 16.22 17.09 39.05
N GLN A 972 15.72 17.42 37.86
CA GLN A 972 15.83 18.76 37.29
C GLN A 972 14.88 19.76 37.95
N THR A 973 13.70 19.33 38.41
CA THR A 973 12.63 20.24 38.84
C THR A 973 12.31 20.24 40.33
N ALA A 974 12.87 19.29 41.11
CA ALA A 974 12.65 19.22 42.56
C ALA A 974 13.10 20.49 43.29
N ILE A 975 12.35 20.88 44.32
CA ILE A 975 12.65 21.99 45.23
C ILE A 975 13.05 21.44 46.61
N ARG A 976 12.28 20.48 47.14
CA ARG A 976 12.41 19.90 48.49
C ARG A 976 12.62 18.38 48.47
N LEU A 977 12.32 17.69 47.37
CA LEU A 977 12.55 16.24 47.25
C LEU A 977 14.04 15.91 47.22
N THR A 978 14.45 14.90 47.99
CA THR A 978 15.83 14.41 48.01
C THR A 978 16.10 13.42 46.87
N PRO A 979 17.37 13.11 46.53
CA PRO A 979 17.68 12.03 45.57
C PRO A 979 17.10 10.67 45.97
N MET A 980 16.93 10.41 47.28
CA MET A 980 16.29 9.20 47.79
C MET A 980 14.79 9.21 47.53
N ASP A 981 14.11 10.34 47.80
CA ASP A 981 12.69 10.54 47.50
C ASP A 981 12.41 10.34 46.00
N VAL A 982 13.28 10.88 45.13
CA VAL A 982 13.18 10.70 43.68
C VAL A 982 13.36 9.24 43.28
N ASN A 983 14.30 8.53 43.92
CA ASN A 983 14.48 7.10 43.65
C ASN A 983 13.26 6.29 44.09
N GLU A 984 12.67 6.59 45.25
CA GLU A 984 11.45 5.95 45.74
C GLU A 984 10.27 6.14 44.78
N LEU A 985 10.02 7.38 44.33
CA LEU A 985 8.99 7.68 43.33
C LEU A 985 9.20 6.90 42.01
N VAL A 986 10.44 6.81 41.54
CA VAL A 986 10.76 6.14 40.28
C VAL A 986 10.70 4.60 40.42
N GLU A 987 11.04 4.07 41.59
CA GLU A 987 10.94 2.64 41.87
C GLU A 987 9.48 2.19 42.03
N ALA A 988 8.62 3.03 42.62
CA ALA A 988 7.18 2.77 42.71
C ALA A 988 6.52 2.59 41.33
N LEU A 989 7.06 3.20 40.26
CA LEU A 989 6.60 2.99 38.88
C LEU A 989 6.84 1.56 38.35
N LYS A 990 7.68 0.74 39.00
CA LYS A 990 7.86 -0.68 38.66
C LYS A 990 6.64 -1.51 39.02
N GLN A 991 5.86 -1.10 40.03
CA GLN A 991 4.73 -1.87 40.51
C GLN A 991 3.65 -1.88 39.42
N LYS A 992 3.22 -3.09 39.02
CA LYS A 992 2.05 -3.24 38.15
C LYS A 992 0.82 -2.88 38.97
N GLN A 993 0.38 -1.62 38.88
CA GLN A 993 -0.97 -1.27 39.27
C GLN A 993 -1.94 -1.93 38.28
N ASP A 994 -2.56 -3.00 38.75
CA ASP A 994 -3.49 -3.89 38.05
C ASP A 994 -4.79 -3.21 37.66
#